data_AF-A0A6L3AIC8-F1
#
_entry.id   AF-A0A6L3AIC8-F1
#
_cell.length_a   1.000
_cell.length_b   1.000
_cell.length_c   1.000
_cell.angle_alpha   90.00
_cell.angle_beta   90.00
_cell.angle_gamma   90.00
#
_symmetry.space_group_name_H-M   'P 1'
#
loop_
_entity.id
_entity.type
_entity.pdbx_description
1 polymer ?
#
loop_
_entity_poly.entity_id
_entity_poly.type
_entity_poly.pdbx_seq_one_letter_code
_entity_poly.pdbx_strand_id
1 'polypeptide(L)'
;MVFHRSYFGFKKEGGIAMSREIDRRNFSVNKVTPAREAELKSRASEISDRLPGSQRIRIKRFDTTTGNPAVITSEDGPAETGNYIQRALDHVRNISKALGLTATQPNEFVADPHIQRASSGAVAVHLQQQYKGISIFQAAETVRFAPDGRLEETVGSSVAVDHDREVIPKLSVQEAVLKTAQHVATPDRDEYKMTDQFGEPLTPKSVDLSGFVPKIIAILSDKADQPAVFEPGPFGDKIKAALIWFPLDGGLRLAWEVIITMPNYEGQYRTMADAETGEILYCKQLVQSVKARGNVYHVDGGSARQMTHFPSPLTDYGLPLPNFPFNFPDDWVEVNATIGNSVYAHLGDTGSAVQGVVQDGVLTFNPADSKGDDQKVLNIFYYNCYMHDFFYLLGFREGDGNFQHNNLGRGGVATDRVDARAHSGAVWGTANMYTPIDGSNPVMNMGLVTSTDRHTAFDSSVVFHEFMHGVTNRLVGGPMNVSALEAPQSSGMGEGWGDYIACTINNTTVVGAWVVKKAGGIRGFPYDSNFPDTFADVGKGRYTEEHNIGEIWCATIMEMNRKIGAVLAVQLVVDALKLSPANPSFLDMRDSILAALDKKHAAGQLSSGEHSTAKNGIWSVFAKFGMGPNAKSHGASLSGIVADFKTPSDTTGQNIRVETEPNIAIPDNNSSGLTSILTISQAGKIKRLVISINIEHTYIGDLKVSLTTPGNGTAVLHNRTGASADNLVKSYTSEDTSDLASLIGAQTQGNWVLKVADLAGQDVGTLRSWGIEIDLEAASQVIRGEAAPALTIPDNNPAGAQSVIGITQSGVAKGIKVSVDITHTYIGDLRVELVAPSGQQVILHNRTGGSKDNLITTYDSISASSLAALIGQQIEGNWILRPTDMAGQDIGKLNKWSLEFTL
;
A
#
# COMPACT_ATOMS: atom_id res chain seq x y z
N MET A 1 -6.78 -18.57 -30.00
CA MET A 1 -6.38 -18.22 -31.38
C MET A 1 -5.44 -17.03 -31.26
N VAL A 2 -4.13 -17.30 -31.23
CA VAL A 2 -3.08 -16.29 -31.05
C VAL A 2 -2.84 -15.66 -32.41
N PHE A 3 -3.14 -14.38 -32.60
CA PHE A 3 -2.73 -13.68 -33.82
C PHE A 3 -1.22 -13.40 -33.76
N HIS A 4 -0.44 -14.44 -34.09
CA HIS A 4 0.87 -14.28 -34.69
C HIS A 4 0.70 -13.49 -35.98
N ARG A 5 1.28 -12.29 -36.09
CA ARG A 5 1.71 -11.80 -37.40
C ARG A 5 2.89 -12.65 -37.84
N SER A 6 2.59 -13.73 -38.54
CA SER A 6 3.58 -14.50 -39.28
C SER A 6 4.21 -13.61 -40.35
N TYR A 7 5.54 -13.49 -40.29
CA TYR A 7 6.37 -13.00 -41.38
C TYR A 7 6.17 -13.93 -42.60
N PHE A 8 5.59 -13.39 -43.68
CA PHE A 8 5.79 -13.90 -45.03
C PHE A 8 6.26 -12.74 -45.91
N GLY A 9 7.35 -12.97 -46.63
CA GLY A 9 8.01 -11.96 -47.44
C GLY A 9 7.12 -11.42 -48.57
N PHE A 10 7.09 -10.10 -48.67
CA PHE A 10 6.83 -9.41 -49.92
C PHE A 10 8.10 -8.68 -50.34
N LYS A 11 8.85 -9.28 -51.27
CA LYS A 11 9.55 -8.47 -52.28
C LYS A 11 8.62 -8.36 -53.48
N LYS A 12 8.05 -7.18 -53.68
CA LYS A 12 7.67 -6.67 -55.01
C LYS A 12 7.65 -5.14 -54.98
N GLU A 13 8.65 -4.60 -55.67
CA GLU A 13 8.69 -3.37 -56.47
C GLU A 13 7.66 -2.26 -56.17
N GLY A 14 8.19 -1.11 -55.72
CA GLY A 14 7.46 0.15 -55.55
C GLY A 14 7.40 0.57 -54.07
N GLY A 15 8.21 1.58 -53.70
CA GLY A 15 8.34 2.10 -52.33
C GLY A 15 7.00 2.38 -51.64
N ILE A 16 6.91 2.26 -50.32
CA ILE A 16 7.33 3.28 -49.34
C ILE A 16 7.67 2.61 -48.00
N ALA A 17 8.84 2.92 -47.44
CA ALA A 17 9.16 2.73 -46.01
C ALA A 17 8.49 3.88 -45.22
N MET A 18 7.57 3.59 -44.29
CA MET A 18 7.72 3.44 -42.84
C MET A 18 7.61 4.82 -42.16
N SER A 19 6.68 4.90 -41.21
CA SER A 19 6.44 5.99 -40.26
C SER A 19 7.74 6.48 -39.57
N ARG A 20 7.66 7.44 -38.62
CA ARG A 20 8.77 7.73 -37.68
C ARG A 20 9.45 6.47 -37.10
N GLU A 21 8.81 5.30 -37.16
CA GLU A 21 9.41 4.01 -36.86
C GLU A 21 10.47 3.58 -37.89
N ILE A 22 11.63 3.22 -37.37
CA ILE A 22 12.77 2.75 -38.17
C ILE A 22 13.32 1.51 -37.51
N ASP A 23 13.70 0.50 -38.29
CA ASP A 23 14.61 -0.54 -37.83
C ASP A 23 15.62 -0.78 -38.95
N ARG A 24 16.86 -0.33 -38.75
CA ARG A 24 17.95 -0.46 -39.74
C ARG A 24 18.48 -1.89 -39.84
N ARG A 25 17.99 -2.83 -39.02
CA ARG A 25 18.35 -4.24 -39.13
C ARG A 25 17.68 -4.87 -40.34
N ASN A 26 18.46 -5.66 -41.06
CA ASN A 26 17.98 -6.30 -42.27
C ASN A 26 17.46 -7.71 -41.98
N PHE A 27 16.15 -7.82 -41.80
CA PHE A 27 15.50 -9.12 -41.60
C PHE A 27 15.27 -9.90 -42.90
N SER A 28 15.58 -9.31 -44.07
CA SER A 28 15.37 -9.97 -45.37
C SER A 28 16.46 -10.99 -45.72
N VAL A 29 17.57 -11.00 -44.97
CA VAL A 29 18.70 -11.89 -45.19
C VAL A 29 18.69 -12.99 -44.12
N ASN A 30 18.60 -14.23 -44.56
CA ASN A 30 18.82 -15.38 -43.68
C ASN A 30 20.33 -15.56 -43.45
N LYS A 31 20.79 -15.35 -42.22
CA LYS A 31 22.20 -15.49 -41.83
C LYS A 31 22.61 -16.94 -41.51
N VAL A 32 21.68 -17.90 -41.57
CA VAL A 32 21.96 -19.32 -41.39
C VAL A 32 22.43 -19.90 -42.73
N THR A 33 23.75 -19.98 -42.90
CA THR A 33 24.36 -20.66 -44.04
C THR A 33 24.68 -22.12 -43.71
N PRO A 34 24.73 -23.04 -44.70
CA PRO A 34 25.13 -24.42 -44.45
C PRO A 34 26.51 -24.55 -43.76
N ALA A 35 27.44 -23.65 -44.08
CA ALA A 35 28.76 -23.60 -43.44
C ALA A 35 28.67 -23.20 -41.97
N ARG A 36 27.87 -22.16 -41.65
CA ARG A 36 27.65 -21.70 -40.27
C ARG A 36 26.93 -22.75 -39.42
N GLU A 37 25.93 -23.42 -40.00
CA GLU A 37 25.21 -24.50 -39.35
C GLU A 37 26.13 -25.69 -39.05
N ALA A 38 26.95 -26.11 -40.01
CA ALA A 38 27.94 -27.18 -39.83
C ALA A 38 28.98 -26.81 -38.76
N GLU A 39 29.50 -25.58 -38.79
CA GLU A 39 30.44 -25.06 -37.81
C GLU A 39 29.87 -25.13 -36.38
N LEU A 40 28.68 -24.57 -36.16
CA LEU A 40 28.09 -24.50 -34.83
C LEU A 40 27.66 -25.89 -34.31
N LYS A 41 27.20 -26.78 -35.20
CA LYS A 41 26.95 -28.18 -34.83
C LYS A 41 28.22 -28.93 -34.45
N SER A 42 29.34 -28.69 -35.15
CA SER A 42 30.65 -29.24 -34.78
C SER A 42 31.06 -28.78 -33.38
N ARG A 43 30.94 -27.47 -33.11
CA ARG A 43 31.26 -26.91 -31.79
C ARG A 43 30.38 -27.48 -30.68
N ALA A 44 29.09 -27.67 -30.93
CA ALA A 44 28.19 -28.31 -29.98
C ALA A 44 28.60 -29.76 -29.68
N SER A 45 29.07 -30.50 -30.70
CA SER A 45 29.62 -31.85 -30.52
C SER A 45 30.91 -31.83 -29.67
N GLU A 46 31.86 -30.95 -29.99
CA GLU A 46 33.12 -30.83 -29.25
C GLU A 46 32.90 -30.42 -27.79
N ILE A 47 31.92 -29.55 -27.51
CA ILE A 47 31.52 -29.20 -26.15
C ILE A 47 30.91 -30.42 -25.45
N SER A 48 30.06 -31.16 -26.14
CA SER A 48 29.42 -32.36 -25.61
C SER A 48 30.43 -33.44 -25.18
N ASP A 49 31.55 -33.56 -25.89
CA ASP A 49 32.64 -34.49 -25.53
C ASP A 49 33.40 -34.09 -24.26
N ARG A 50 33.24 -32.83 -23.81
CA ARG A 50 33.90 -32.27 -22.61
C ARG A 50 32.95 -32.15 -21.41
N LEU A 51 31.64 -32.33 -21.62
CA LEU A 51 30.66 -32.33 -20.54
C LEU A 51 30.78 -33.63 -19.71
N PRO A 52 30.57 -33.56 -18.39
CA PRO A 52 30.71 -34.73 -17.51
C PRO A 52 29.65 -35.81 -17.82
N GLY A 53 30.07 -37.08 -17.75
CA GLY A 53 29.18 -38.23 -17.88
C GLY A 53 28.53 -38.37 -19.28
N SER A 54 27.24 -38.69 -19.28
CA SER A 54 26.43 -38.86 -20.49
C SER A 54 25.86 -37.54 -21.03
N GLN A 55 26.08 -36.40 -20.38
CA GLN A 55 25.45 -35.14 -20.76
C GLN A 55 25.91 -34.69 -22.15
N ARG A 56 24.96 -34.30 -23.02
CA ARG A 56 25.24 -33.81 -24.38
C ARG A 56 24.42 -32.55 -24.67
N ILE A 57 24.87 -31.72 -25.61
CA ILE A 57 24.09 -30.60 -26.15
C ILE A 57 23.89 -30.74 -27.66
N ARG A 58 22.73 -30.31 -28.17
CA ARG A 58 22.46 -30.30 -29.61
C ARG A 58 21.76 -29.02 -30.03
N ILE A 59 22.16 -28.46 -31.16
CA ILE A 59 21.45 -27.33 -31.76
C ILE A 59 20.22 -27.87 -32.49
N LYS A 60 19.04 -27.49 -32.00
CA LYS A 60 17.75 -27.89 -32.57
C LYS A 60 17.24 -26.89 -33.60
N ARG A 61 17.52 -25.60 -33.41
CA ARG A 61 17.06 -24.52 -34.29
C ARG A 61 18.03 -23.35 -34.28
N PHE A 62 18.10 -22.62 -35.40
CA PHE A 62 18.86 -21.38 -35.55
C PHE A 62 17.95 -20.16 -35.68
N ASP A 63 18.43 -19.01 -35.24
CA ASP A 63 17.85 -17.69 -35.49
C ASP A 63 18.37 -17.18 -36.84
N THR A 64 17.46 -16.95 -37.79
CA THR A 64 17.80 -16.47 -39.13
C THR A 64 18.35 -15.05 -39.14
N THR A 65 18.12 -14.27 -38.08
CA THR A 65 18.53 -12.86 -37.96
C THR A 65 19.98 -12.71 -37.51
N THR A 66 20.45 -13.62 -36.65
CA THR A 66 21.81 -13.59 -36.10
C THR A 66 22.71 -14.66 -36.71
N GLY A 67 22.14 -15.74 -37.25
CA GLY A 67 22.89 -16.91 -37.71
C GLY A 67 23.41 -17.79 -36.57
N ASN A 68 22.97 -17.52 -35.34
CA ASN A 68 23.31 -18.27 -34.13
C ASN A 68 22.15 -19.20 -33.72
N PRO A 69 22.36 -20.14 -32.78
CA PRO A 69 21.29 -21.03 -32.35
C PRO A 69 20.17 -20.27 -31.65
N ALA A 70 18.92 -20.60 -32.01
CA ALA A 70 17.73 -20.16 -31.29
C ALA A 70 17.30 -21.15 -30.21
N VAL A 71 17.70 -22.42 -30.36
CA VAL A 71 17.38 -23.51 -29.41
C VAL A 71 18.55 -24.49 -29.37
N ILE A 72 19.11 -24.68 -28.18
CA ILE A 72 20.08 -25.74 -27.86
C ILE A 72 19.45 -26.66 -26.80
N THR A 73 19.27 -27.94 -27.11
CA THR A 73 18.81 -28.93 -26.14
C THR A 73 19.98 -29.47 -25.33
N SER A 74 19.71 -29.78 -24.07
CA SER A 74 20.62 -30.49 -23.16
C SER A 74 20.03 -31.86 -22.85
N GLU A 75 20.79 -32.92 -23.15
CA GLU A 75 20.40 -34.32 -22.99
C GLU A 75 21.18 -34.93 -21.82
N ASP A 76 20.55 -35.83 -21.07
CA ASP A 76 21.18 -36.67 -20.04
C ASP A 76 22.00 -35.91 -18.97
N GLY A 77 21.60 -34.67 -18.67
CA GLY A 77 22.17 -33.88 -17.56
C GLY A 77 21.70 -34.39 -16.19
N PRO A 78 22.44 -34.10 -15.11
CA PRO A 78 22.05 -34.47 -13.75
C PRO A 78 20.79 -33.70 -13.29
N ALA A 79 19.91 -34.40 -12.56
CA ALA A 79 18.80 -33.77 -11.84
C ALA A 79 19.34 -33.15 -10.55
N GLU A 80 19.24 -31.84 -10.43
CA GLU A 80 19.74 -31.05 -9.29
C GLU A 80 18.81 -29.85 -9.10
N THR A 81 18.30 -29.66 -7.88
CA THR A 81 17.39 -28.56 -7.56
C THR A 81 18.11 -27.41 -6.87
N GLY A 82 17.63 -26.18 -7.10
CA GLY A 82 18.21 -24.97 -6.52
C GLY A 82 19.35 -24.36 -7.37
N ASN A 83 19.90 -23.24 -6.89
CA ASN A 83 20.98 -22.48 -7.53
C ASN A 83 20.79 -22.20 -9.04
N TYR A 84 19.53 -22.09 -9.49
CA TYR A 84 19.20 -22.05 -10.91
C TYR A 84 19.87 -20.89 -11.65
N ILE A 85 20.00 -19.71 -11.02
CA ILE A 85 20.68 -18.55 -11.61
C ILE A 85 22.16 -18.87 -11.89
N GLN A 86 22.87 -19.36 -10.87
CA GLN A 86 24.29 -19.70 -10.99
C GLN A 86 24.50 -20.82 -12.03
N ARG A 87 23.66 -21.86 -11.98
CA ARG A 87 23.71 -22.98 -12.93
C ARG A 87 23.41 -22.53 -14.37
N ALA A 88 22.48 -21.61 -14.57
CA ALA A 88 22.19 -21.02 -15.87
C ALA A 88 23.37 -20.20 -16.40
N LEU A 89 23.97 -19.35 -15.55
CA LEU A 89 25.15 -18.56 -15.90
C LEU A 89 26.34 -19.44 -16.25
N ASP A 90 26.62 -20.47 -15.45
CA ASP A 90 27.70 -21.42 -15.72
C ASP A 90 27.43 -22.23 -16.99
N HIS A 91 26.18 -22.63 -17.22
CA HIS A 91 25.78 -23.31 -18.44
C HIS A 91 26.08 -22.45 -19.69
N VAL A 92 25.56 -21.22 -19.78
CA VAL A 92 25.78 -20.38 -20.97
C VAL A 92 27.23 -19.99 -21.18
N ARG A 93 28.02 -19.85 -20.10
CA ARG A 93 29.48 -19.66 -20.20
C ARG A 93 30.15 -20.88 -20.85
N ASN A 94 29.78 -22.08 -20.43
CA ASN A 94 30.34 -23.33 -20.96
C ASN A 94 29.93 -23.59 -22.42
N ILE A 95 28.71 -23.20 -22.81
CA ILE A 95 28.21 -23.42 -24.18
C ILE A 95 28.36 -22.20 -25.10
N SER A 96 29.02 -21.13 -24.65
CA SER A 96 29.24 -19.87 -25.38
C SER A 96 29.65 -20.03 -26.85
N LYS A 97 30.57 -20.96 -27.14
CA LYS A 97 31.00 -21.24 -28.53
C LYS A 97 29.91 -21.89 -29.37
N ALA A 98 29.05 -22.72 -28.78
CA ALA A 98 27.89 -23.29 -29.43
C ALA A 98 26.80 -22.24 -29.65
N LEU A 99 26.59 -21.30 -28.71
CA LEU A 99 25.76 -20.10 -28.88
C LEU A 99 26.26 -19.17 -30.01
N GLY A 100 27.45 -19.44 -30.55
CA GLY A 100 27.99 -18.73 -31.70
C GLY A 100 28.89 -17.56 -31.37
N LEU A 101 29.21 -17.37 -30.07
CA LEU A 101 30.19 -16.39 -29.62
C LEU A 101 31.59 -16.72 -30.16
N THR A 102 32.38 -15.68 -30.43
CA THR A 102 33.76 -15.86 -30.92
C THR A 102 34.70 -16.24 -29.77
N ALA A 103 35.85 -16.85 -30.09
CA ALA A 103 36.76 -17.37 -29.06
C ALA A 103 37.39 -16.26 -28.18
N THR A 104 37.45 -15.02 -28.71
CA THR A 104 38.02 -13.84 -28.05
C THR A 104 36.97 -12.95 -27.41
N GLN A 105 35.68 -13.25 -27.61
CA GLN A 105 34.59 -12.46 -27.04
C GLN A 105 34.39 -12.80 -25.56
N PRO A 106 34.28 -11.79 -24.67
CA PRO A 106 33.87 -12.00 -23.29
C PRO A 106 32.47 -12.63 -23.18
N ASN A 107 32.34 -13.65 -22.34
CA ASN A 107 31.07 -14.32 -22.05
C ASN A 107 30.28 -13.56 -20.98
N GLU A 108 29.79 -12.38 -21.35
CA GLU A 108 29.06 -11.50 -20.45
C GLU A 108 27.55 -11.72 -20.57
N PHE A 109 26.97 -12.31 -19.52
CA PHE A 109 25.53 -12.47 -19.36
C PHE A 109 25.14 -12.02 -17.95
N VAL A 110 24.04 -11.28 -17.85
CA VAL A 110 23.44 -10.89 -16.58
C VAL A 110 22.11 -11.61 -16.45
N ALA A 111 21.92 -12.31 -15.34
CA ALA A 111 20.66 -12.98 -15.06
C ALA A 111 19.63 -12.01 -14.51
N ASP A 112 18.36 -12.23 -14.86
CA ASP A 112 17.24 -11.70 -14.08
C ASP A 112 17.36 -12.26 -12.65
N PRO A 113 17.30 -11.42 -11.61
CA PRO A 113 17.34 -11.88 -10.23
C PRO A 113 16.15 -12.79 -9.86
N HIS A 114 15.07 -12.78 -10.65
CA HIS A 114 13.89 -13.61 -10.44
C HIS A 114 13.82 -14.75 -11.45
N ILE A 115 13.83 -15.97 -10.93
CA ILE A 115 13.60 -17.18 -11.73
C ILE A 115 12.11 -17.35 -12.01
N GLN A 116 11.76 -17.75 -13.22
CA GLN A 116 10.39 -18.07 -13.60
C GLN A 116 10.11 -19.53 -13.29
N ARG A 117 8.97 -19.85 -12.67
CA ARG A 117 8.56 -21.22 -12.36
C ARG A 117 7.25 -21.55 -13.05
N ALA A 118 7.24 -22.62 -13.83
CA ALA A 118 6.02 -23.17 -14.39
C ALA A 118 5.28 -24.00 -13.32
N SER A 119 3.97 -24.16 -13.49
CA SER A 119 3.13 -24.99 -12.60
C SER A 119 3.58 -26.46 -12.50
N SER A 120 4.29 -26.96 -13.51
CA SER A 120 4.89 -28.29 -13.49
C SER A 120 6.06 -28.43 -12.51
N GLY A 121 6.56 -27.33 -11.94
CA GLY A 121 7.79 -27.27 -11.16
C GLY A 121 9.03 -26.94 -11.99
N ALA A 122 8.92 -26.91 -13.33
CA ALA A 122 9.99 -26.51 -14.23
C ALA A 122 10.40 -25.05 -13.98
N VAL A 123 11.67 -24.73 -14.20
CA VAL A 123 12.25 -23.41 -13.92
C VAL A 123 12.85 -22.82 -15.19
N ALA A 124 12.67 -21.54 -15.43
CA ALA A 124 13.35 -20.79 -16.48
C ALA A 124 14.12 -19.61 -15.89
N VAL A 125 15.36 -19.42 -16.34
CA VAL A 125 16.22 -18.29 -15.97
C VAL A 125 16.49 -17.48 -17.21
N HIS A 126 16.11 -16.20 -17.19
CA HIS A 126 16.35 -15.26 -18.29
C HIS A 126 17.69 -14.56 -18.10
N LEU A 127 18.46 -14.47 -19.17
CA LEU A 127 19.81 -13.94 -19.20
C LEU A 127 19.91 -12.90 -20.32
N GLN A 128 20.30 -11.67 -19.99
CA GLN A 128 20.58 -10.62 -20.97
C GLN A 128 22.05 -10.68 -21.37
N GLN A 129 22.34 -10.76 -22.67
CA GLN A 129 23.71 -10.69 -23.17
C GLN A 129 24.23 -9.24 -23.05
N GLN A 130 25.47 -9.11 -22.58
CA GLN A 130 26.19 -7.85 -22.53
C GLN A 130 27.52 -7.95 -23.29
N TYR A 131 28.14 -6.79 -23.55
CA TYR A 131 29.52 -6.69 -24.00
C TYR A 131 30.14 -5.41 -23.43
N LYS A 132 31.25 -5.56 -22.72
CA LYS A 132 31.90 -4.48 -21.94
C LYS A 132 30.93 -3.82 -20.94
N GLY A 133 30.06 -4.62 -20.32
CA GLY A 133 29.07 -4.17 -19.32
C GLY A 133 27.86 -3.43 -19.90
N ILE A 134 27.72 -3.35 -21.22
CA ILE A 134 26.59 -2.71 -21.91
C ILE A 134 25.72 -3.77 -22.56
N SER A 135 24.39 -3.68 -22.41
CA SER A 135 23.45 -4.63 -23.00
C SER A 135 23.46 -4.61 -24.53
N ILE A 136 23.34 -5.78 -25.14
CA ILE A 136 23.13 -5.92 -26.58
C ILE A 136 21.63 -6.00 -26.87
N PHE A 137 21.14 -5.09 -27.69
CA PHE A 137 19.72 -4.95 -28.00
C PHE A 137 19.13 -6.24 -28.57
N GLN A 138 18.08 -6.75 -27.89
CA GLN A 138 17.36 -7.98 -28.24
C GLN A 138 18.20 -9.27 -28.27
N ALA A 139 19.37 -9.27 -27.60
CA ALA A 139 20.17 -10.47 -27.40
C ALA A 139 19.98 -11.00 -25.97
N ALA A 140 19.09 -11.99 -25.82
CA ALA A 140 18.79 -12.59 -24.53
C ALA A 140 18.60 -14.11 -24.69
N GLU A 141 19.05 -14.85 -23.69
CA GLU A 141 18.95 -16.31 -23.59
C GLU A 141 18.06 -16.69 -22.42
N THR A 142 17.36 -17.82 -22.52
CA THR A 142 16.54 -18.40 -21.45
C THR A 142 16.96 -19.83 -21.23
N VAL A 143 17.47 -20.13 -20.04
CA VAL A 143 17.88 -21.47 -19.65
C VAL A 143 16.73 -22.14 -18.91
N ARG A 144 16.25 -23.27 -19.41
CA ARG A 144 15.10 -24.01 -18.88
C ARG A 144 15.53 -25.31 -18.22
N PHE A 145 14.92 -25.57 -17.07
CA PHE A 145 15.13 -26.75 -16.23
C PHE A 145 13.80 -27.48 -16.06
N ALA A 146 13.84 -28.81 -16.10
CA ALA A 146 12.75 -29.70 -15.75
C ALA A 146 12.34 -29.54 -14.28
N PRO A 147 11.19 -30.09 -13.85
CA PRO A 147 10.75 -30.03 -12.46
C PRO A 147 11.71 -30.65 -11.44
N ASP A 148 12.46 -31.68 -11.84
CA ASP A 148 13.53 -32.29 -11.04
C ASP A 148 14.83 -31.48 -11.03
N GLY A 149 14.82 -30.31 -11.68
CA GLY A 149 15.93 -29.39 -11.78
C GLY A 149 16.99 -29.78 -12.83
N ARG A 150 16.76 -30.81 -13.63
CA ARG A 150 17.63 -31.16 -14.76
C ARG A 150 17.56 -30.09 -15.85
N LEU A 151 18.71 -29.71 -16.41
CA LEU A 151 18.80 -28.77 -17.52
C LEU A 151 18.23 -29.38 -18.81
N GLU A 152 17.25 -28.72 -19.45
CA GLU A 152 16.56 -29.23 -20.65
C GLU A 152 16.95 -28.49 -21.93
N GLU A 153 16.92 -27.16 -21.92
CA GLU A 153 17.20 -26.37 -23.12
C GLU A 153 17.61 -24.93 -22.80
N THR A 154 18.37 -24.34 -23.72
CA THR A 154 18.65 -22.91 -23.79
C THR A 154 17.98 -22.36 -25.05
N VAL A 155 17.12 -21.36 -24.88
CA VAL A 155 16.34 -20.74 -25.98
C VAL A 155 16.49 -19.24 -25.97
N GLY A 156 16.65 -18.62 -27.13
CA GLY A 156 16.87 -17.19 -27.19
C GLY A 156 17.55 -16.74 -28.46
N SER A 157 18.19 -15.59 -28.39
CA SER A 157 19.04 -15.08 -29.46
C SER A 157 20.30 -14.48 -28.85
N SER A 158 21.44 -14.85 -29.41
CA SER A 158 22.76 -14.32 -29.05
C SER A 158 23.41 -13.67 -30.26
N VAL A 159 24.25 -12.68 -30.01
CA VAL A 159 24.97 -11.91 -31.02
C VAL A 159 26.47 -12.14 -30.87
N ALA A 160 27.12 -12.53 -31.96
CA ALA A 160 28.56 -12.68 -32.00
C ALA A 160 29.23 -11.31 -32.18
N VAL A 161 30.31 -11.08 -31.42
CA VAL A 161 31.19 -9.91 -31.55
C VAL A 161 32.45 -10.37 -32.29
N ASP A 162 32.62 -9.91 -33.51
CA ASP A 162 33.68 -10.38 -34.43
C ASP A 162 35.01 -9.62 -34.29
N HIS A 163 34.99 -8.42 -33.73
CA HIS A 163 36.16 -7.56 -33.50
C HIS A 163 35.97 -6.74 -32.22
N ASP A 164 37.06 -6.34 -31.57
CA ASP A 164 36.99 -5.46 -30.39
C ASP A 164 36.38 -4.10 -30.77
N ARG A 165 35.47 -3.58 -29.95
CA ARG A 165 34.80 -2.28 -30.18
C ARG A 165 35.04 -1.32 -29.02
N GLU A 166 35.28 -0.05 -29.32
CA GLU A 166 35.41 1.00 -28.30
C GLU A 166 34.05 1.35 -27.69
N VAL A 167 34.02 1.56 -26.37
CA VAL A 167 32.84 1.98 -25.60
C VAL A 167 32.75 3.49 -25.39
N ILE A 168 33.58 4.26 -26.10
CA ILE A 168 33.64 5.72 -25.97
C ILE A 168 32.67 6.33 -27.00
N PRO A 169 31.53 6.90 -26.60
CA PRO A 169 30.64 7.58 -27.53
C PRO A 169 31.32 8.86 -28.04
N LYS A 170 31.30 9.09 -29.37
CA LYS A 170 31.80 10.35 -29.96
C LYS A 170 30.73 11.45 -29.94
N LEU A 171 29.46 11.06 -29.91
CA LEU A 171 28.30 11.92 -29.76
C LEU A 171 27.92 12.02 -28.28
N SER A 172 27.76 13.23 -27.77
CA SER A 172 27.29 13.42 -26.39
C SER A 172 25.85 12.95 -26.22
N VAL A 173 25.49 12.58 -24.99
CA VAL A 173 24.11 12.17 -24.66
C VAL A 173 23.11 13.31 -24.90
N GLN A 174 23.50 14.57 -24.69
CA GLN A 174 22.65 15.73 -25.01
C GLN A 174 22.39 15.85 -26.53
N GLU A 175 23.41 15.68 -27.36
CA GLU A 175 23.26 15.69 -28.82
C GLU A 175 22.44 14.50 -29.32
N ALA A 176 22.60 13.33 -28.70
CA ALA A 176 21.77 12.16 -28.98
C ALA A 176 20.30 12.45 -28.69
N VAL A 177 19.98 12.96 -27.49
CA VAL A 177 18.60 13.34 -27.11
C VAL A 177 18.03 14.39 -28.04
N LEU A 178 18.84 15.38 -28.46
CA LEU A 178 18.38 16.38 -29.42
C LEU A 178 18.04 15.75 -30.78
N LYS A 179 18.89 14.86 -31.30
CA LYS A 179 18.66 14.18 -32.58
C LYS A 179 17.45 13.24 -32.52
N THR A 180 17.28 12.49 -31.44
CA THR A 180 16.09 11.64 -31.25
C THR A 180 14.83 12.47 -31.08
N ALA A 181 14.90 13.61 -30.38
CA ALA A 181 13.80 14.57 -30.28
C ALA A 181 13.42 15.13 -31.65
N GLN A 182 14.38 15.55 -32.45
CA GLN A 182 14.17 16.03 -33.82
C GLN A 182 13.52 14.98 -34.71
N HIS A 183 13.96 13.72 -34.59
CA HIS A 183 13.38 12.59 -35.32
C HIS A 183 11.91 12.35 -34.95
N VAL A 184 11.57 12.42 -33.66
CA VAL A 184 10.23 12.09 -33.16
C VAL A 184 9.25 13.27 -33.29
N ALA A 185 9.75 14.51 -33.25
CA ALA A 185 8.95 15.73 -33.19
C ALA A 185 8.18 16.07 -34.46
N THR A 186 8.64 15.60 -35.63
CA THR A 186 7.95 15.85 -36.91
C THR A 186 7.47 14.52 -37.49
N PRO A 187 6.16 14.35 -37.70
CA PRO A 187 5.64 13.15 -38.37
C PRO A 187 6.15 13.01 -39.80
N ASP A 188 6.36 11.77 -40.24
CA ASP A 188 6.77 11.50 -41.63
C ASP A 188 5.60 11.67 -42.62
N ARG A 189 5.93 11.87 -43.91
CA ARG A 189 4.94 12.16 -44.98
C ARG A 189 3.90 11.06 -45.19
N ASP A 190 4.23 9.83 -44.86
CA ASP A 190 3.36 8.67 -44.96
C ASP A 190 2.46 8.52 -43.72
N GLU A 191 2.83 9.04 -42.55
CA GLU A 191 1.95 9.12 -41.37
C GLU A 191 0.72 10.00 -41.62
N TYR A 192 0.85 11.07 -42.43
CA TYR A 192 -0.27 11.89 -42.89
C TYR A 192 -1.19 11.18 -43.89
N LYS A 193 -0.80 9.99 -44.39
CA LYS A 193 -1.59 9.13 -45.27
C LYS A 193 -2.09 7.88 -44.58
N MET A 194 -1.67 7.64 -43.33
CA MET A 194 -2.17 6.53 -42.56
C MET A 194 -3.62 6.82 -42.24
N THR A 195 -4.47 5.85 -42.55
CA THR A 195 -5.82 5.86 -42.05
C THR A 195 -5.86 5.07 -40.76
N ASP A 196 -6.70 5.47 -39.81
CA ASP A 196 -6.99 4.60 -38.70
C ASP A 196 -7.68 3.31 -39.19
N GLN A 197 -8.00 2.42 -38.26
CA GLN A 197 -8.65 1.14 -38.57
C GLN A 197 -10.05 1.29 -39.23
N PHE A 198 -10.53 2.50 -39.49
CA PHE A 198 -11.81 2.84 -40.14
C PHE A 198 -11.66 3.55 -41.49
N GLY A 199 -10.43 3.79 -41.96
CA GLY A 199 -10.21 4.46 -43.25
C GLY A 199 -10.16 5.99 -43.17
N GLU A 200 -10.17 6.58 -41.97
CA GLU A 200 -10.07 8.03 -41.76
C GLU A 200 -8.61 8.49 -41.62
N PRO A 201 -8.17 9.59 -42.26
CA PRO A 201 -6.79 10.06 -42.16
C PRO A 201 -6.38 10.40 -40.72
N LEU A 202 -5.35 9.73 -40.21
CA LEU A 202 -4.69 10.09 -38.96
C LEU A 202 -4.01 11.44 -39.11
N THR A 203 -4.17 12.32 -38.12
CA THR A 203 -3.45 13.60 -38.04
C THR A 203 -2.34 13.49 -36.98
N PRO A 204 -1.14 13.02 -37.36
CA PRO A 204 -0.06 12.83 -36.41
C PRO A 204 0.42 14.18 -35.85
N LYS A 205 0.77 14.18 -34.56
CA LYS A 205 1.10 15.41 -33.81
C LYS A 205 2.56 15.76 -33.94
N SER A 206 2.81 17.03 -34.26
CA SER A 206 4.14 17.61 -34.22
C SER A 206 4.42 18.29 -32.88
N VAL A 207 5.69 18.33 -32.49
CA VAL A 207 6.18 19.07 -31.33
C VAL A 207 7.06 20.21 -31.84
N ASP A 208 6.81 21.42 -31.37
CA ASP A 208 7.71 22.53 -31.64
C ASP A 208 8.96 22.40 -30.76
N LEU A 209 10.12 22.26 -31.39
CA LEU A 209 11.41 22.19 -30.73
C LEU A 209 12.13 23.56 -30.70
N SER A 210 11.45 24.65 -31.06
CA SER A 210 12.03 25.99 -31.00
C SER A 210 12.54 26.30 -29.58
N GLY A 211 13.84 26.55 -29.46
CA GLY A 211 14.49 26.78 -28.17
C GLY A 211 14.64 25.55 -27.26
N PHE A 212 14.31 24.34 -27.73
CA PHE A 212 14.54 23.12 -26.96
C PHE A 212 16.03 22.81 -26.88
N VAL A 213 16.55 22.81 -25.65
CA VAL A 213 17.91 22.37 -25.33
C VAL A 213 17.78 21.28 -24.26
N PRO A 214 18.24 20.04 -24.51
CA PRO A 214 18.18 18.97 -23.53
C PRO A 214 18.93 19.34 -22.25
N LYS A 215 18.21 19.45 -21.13
CA LYS A 215 18.77 19.75 -19.81
C LYS A 215 18.85 18.50 -18.98
N ILE A 216 20.04 18.22 -18.45
CA ILE A 216 20.31 17.04 -17.65
C ILE A 216 19.83 17.27 -16.21
N ILE A 217 19.08 16.30 -15.69
CA ILE A 217 18.71 16.18 -14.28
C ILE A 217 19.73 15.31 -13.54
N ALA A 218 20.12 14.18 -14.14
CA ALA A 218 21.03 13.21 -13.54
C ALA A 218 21.84 12.47 -14.61
N ILE A 219 23.10 12.13 -14.30
CA ILE A 219 23.95 11.22 -15.07
C ILE A 219 24.64 10.29 -14.08
N LEU A 220 24.69 9.00 -14.38
CA LEU A 220 25.51 8.02 -13.66
C LEU A 220 26.64 7.53 -14.59
N SER A 221 27.68 8.34 -14.73
CA SER A 221 28.81 8.07 -15.63
C SER A 221 29.78 7.00 -15.10
N ASP A 222 29.59 6.54 -13.87
CA ASP A 222 30.30 5.42 -13.25
C ASP A 222 29.79 4.05 -13.73
N LYS A 223 28.60 3.99 -14.32
CA LYS A 223 28.07 2.77 -14.96
C LYS A 223 28.52 2.67 -16.41
N ALA A 224 28.76 1.44 -16.88
CA ALA A 224 29.23 1.17 -18.24
C ALA A 224 28.26 1.68 -19.32
N ASP A 225 26.94 1.62 -19.05
CA ASP A 225 25.87 2.09 -19.92
C ASP A 225 25.56 3.59 -19.78
N GLN A 226 26.26 4.32 -18.91
CA GLN A 226 26.18 5.78 -18.76
C GLN A 226 24.74 6.36 -18.76
N PRO A 227 23.81 5.88 -17.91
CA PRO A 227 22.43 6.34 -17.97
C PRO A 227 22.30 7.80 -17.55
N ALA A 228 21.43 8.52 -18.26
CA ALA A 228 21.14 9.93 -18.07
C ALA A 228 19.63 10.19 -18.08
N VAL A 229 19.19 11.15 -17.28
CA VAL A 229 17.80 11.63 -17.21
C VAL A 229 17.79 13.12 -17.47
N PHE A 230 16.85 13.56 -18.30
CA PHE A 230 16.70 14.94 -18.72
C PHE A 230 15.33 15.50 -18.32
N GLU A 231 15.25 16.83 -18.23
CA GLU A 231 13.97 17.52 -18.16
C GLU A 231 13.09 17.19 -19.38
N PRO A 232 11.76 17.18 -19.22
CA PRO A 232 10.84 16.87 -20.32
C PRO A 232 10.92 17.88 -21.48
N GLY A 233 11.21 19.15 -21.22
CA GLY A 233 11.11 20.19 -22.25
C GLY A 233 9.69 20.25 -22.84
N PRO A 234 9.51 20.19 -24.17
CA PRO A 234 8.20 20.18 -24.82
C PRO A 234 7.55 18.79 -24.87
N PHE A 235 8.15 17.77 -24.25
CA PHE A 235 7.66 16.39 -24.23
C PHE A 235 6.83 16.08 -22.98
N GLY A 236 6.08 14.97 -23.01
CA GLY A 236 5.10 14.62 -21.98
C GLY A 236 5.69 14.05 -20.67
N ASP A 237 6.96 13.62 -20.67
CA ASP A 237 7.64 13.07 -19.51
C ASP A 237 9.18 13.29 -19.61
N LYS A 238 9.90 13.07 -18.51
CA LYS A 238 11.37 13.11 -18.45
C LYS A 238 11.96 12.17 -19.49
N ILE A 239 12.97 12.66 -20.23
CA ILE A 239 13.65 11.87 -21.26
C ILE A 239 14.74 11.04 -20.61
N LYS A 240 14.74 9.74 -20.88
CA LYS A 240 15.75 8.80 -20.36
C LYS A 240 16.65 8.35 -21.49
N ALA A 241 17.96 8.32 -21.26
CA ALA A 241 18.95 7.89 -22.23
C ALA A 241 19.99 6.94 -21.59
N ALA A 242 20.47 5.94 -22.33
CA ALA A 242 21.58 5.08 -21.91
C ALA A 242 22.29 4.49 -23.14
N LEU A 243 23.55 4.09 -23.00
CA LEU A 243 24.28 3.38 -24.05
C LEU A 243 23.74 1.96 -24.20
N ILE A 244 23.65 1.51 -25.45
CA ILE A 244 23.25 0.17 -25.84
C ILE A 244 24.07 -0.27 -27.06
N TRP A 245 24.36 -1.57 -27.15
CA TRP A 245 24.91 -2.14 -28.38
C TRP A 245 23.79 -2.54 -29.32
N PHE A 246 23.76 -1.95 -30.51
CA PHE A 246 22.76 -2.24 -31.54
C PHE A 246 23.36 -3.13 -32.63
N PRO A 247 22.82 -4.34 -32.89
CA PRO A 247 23.35 -5.22 -33.93
C PRO A 247 22.90 -4.77 -35.33
N LEU A 248 23.83 -4.70 -36.29
CA LEU A 248 23.55 -4.42 -37.72
C LEU A 248 24.25 -5.44 -38.63
N ASP A 249 23.93 -5.39 -39.93
CA ASP A 249 24.71 -6.07 -40.96
C ASP A 249 26.11 -5.43 -41.04
N GLY A 250 27.15 -6.18 -40.63
CA GLY A 250 28.53 -5.66 -40.51
C GLY A 250 29.03 -5.48 -39.07
N GLY A 251 28.23 -5.83 -38.07
CA GLY A 251 28.65 -5.94 -36.67
C GLY A 251 27.83 -5.08 -35.70
N LEU A 252 28.36 -4.88 -34.49
CA LEU A 252 27.72 -4.09 -33.43
C LEU A 252 28.07 -2.60 -33.57
N ARG A 253 27.08 -1.75 -33.34
CA ARG A 253 27.22 -0.30 -33.23
C ARG A 253 26.89 0.14 -31.80
N LEU A 254 27.72 1.01 -31.24
CA LEU A 254 27.37 1.68 -29.99
C LEU A 254 26.30 2.72 -30.30
N ALA A 255 25.23 2.74 -29.53
CA ALA A 255 24.12 3.67 -29.71
C ALA A 255 23.64 4.21 -28.36
N TRP A 256 23.00 5.38 -28.38
CA TRP A 256 22.20 5.89 -27.28
C TRP A 256 20.76 5.43 -27.47
N GLU A 257 20.27 4.56 -26.58
CA GLU A 257 18.84 4.33 -26.42
C GLU A 257 18.22 5.54 -25.72
N VAL A 258 17.21 6.15 -26.34
CA VAL A 258 16.48 7.30 -25.80
C VAL A 258 14.98 7.02 -25.82
N ILE A 259 14.31 7.23 -24.68
CA ILE A 259 12.85 7.12 -24.57
C ILE A 259 12.22 8.52 -24.57
N ILE A 260 11.34 8.79 -25.54
CA ILE A 260 10.64 10.07 -25.69
C ILE A 260 9.14 9.85 -25.62
N THR A 261 8.46 10.56 -24.71
CA THR A 261 7.00 10.56 -24.58
C THR A 261 6.43 11.81 -25.24
N MET A 262 5.55 11.67 -26.22
CA MET A 262 4.86 12.81 -26.86
C MET A 262 3.95 13.53 -25.85
N PRO A 263 3.61 14.81 -26.08
CA PRO A 263 2.60 15.52 -25.29
C PRO A 263 1.31 14.70 -25.13
N ASN A 264 0.69 14.77 -23.95
CA ASN A 264 -0.54 14.03 -23.61
C ASN A 264 -0.46 12.50 -23.80
N TYR A 265 0.74 11.92 -23.79
CA TYR A 265 0.97 10.48 -24.01
C TYR A 265 0.39 9.98 -25.34
N GLU A 266 0.27 10.86 -26.35
CA GLU A 266 -0.25 10.51 -27.68
C GLU A 266 0.67 9.58 -28.48
N GLY A 267 1.86 9.31 -27.95
CA GLY A 267 2.82 8.32 -28.40
C GLY A 267 3.99 8.26 -27.43
N GLN A 268 4.67 7.13 -27.36
CA GLN A 268 5.95 6.99 -26.67
C GLN A 268 6.88 6.22 -27.58
N TYR A 269 8.09 6.70 -27.79
CA TYR A 269 9.03 6.14 -28.75
C TYR A 269 10.28 5.65 -28.03
N ARG A 270 10.68 4.40 -28.32
CA ARG A 270 12.03 3.90 -28.05
C ARG A 270 12.87 4.16 -29.29
N THR A 271 13.92 4.95 -29.12
CA THR A 271 14.82 5.31 -30.22
C THR A 271 16.24 4.89 -29.91
N MET A 272 17.02 4.54 -30.93
CA MET A 272 18.45 4.30 -30.82
C MET A 272 19.16 5.23 -31.81
N ALA A 273 19.91 6.19 -31.28
CA ALA A 273 20.79 7.04 -32.08
C ALA A 273 22.22 6.48 -32.05
N ASP A 274 22.85 6.31 -33.21
CA ASP A 274 24.24 5.89 -33.28
C ASP A 274 25.14 6.82 -32.47
N ALA A 275 25.98 6.25 -31.59
CA ALA A 275 26.77 7.02 -30.64
C ALA A 275 27.99 7.71 -31.29
N GLU A 276 28.22 7.53 -32.59
CA GLU A 276 29.23 8.25 -33.35
C GLU A 276 28.61 9.30 -34.27
N THR A 277 27.61 8.93 -35.07
CA THR A 277 27.05 9.81 -36.10
C THR A 277 25.76 10.50 -35.66
N GLY A 278 25.06 9.95 -34.66
CA GLY A 278 23.70 10.31 -34.28
C GLY A 278 22.62 9.92 -35.28
N GLU A 279 22.95 9.06 -36.25
CA GLU A 279 21.96 8.47 -37.14
C GLU A 279 20.95 7.64 -36.34
N ILE A 280 19.66 7.77 -36.65
CA ILE A 280 18.63 6.94 -36.01
C ILE A 280 18.66 5.54 -36.59
N LEU A 281 19.14 4.60 -35.78
CA LEU A 281 19.25 3.18 -36.10
C LEU A 281 17.95 2.43 -35.86
N TYR A 282 17.19 2.88 -34.86
CA TYR A 282 15.91 2.29 -34.49
C TYR A 282 14.99 3.37 -33.91
N CYS A 283 13.71 3.26 -34.21
CA CYS A 283 12.64 4.02 -33.59
C CYS A 283 11.40 3.13 -33.60
N LYS A 284 10.74 2.95 -32.47
CA LYS A 284 9.49 2.20 -32.39
C LYS A 284 8.54 2.85 -31.42
N GLN A 285 7.28 2.98 -31.83
CA GLN A 285 6.22 3.41 -30.94
C GLN A 285 5.86 2.27 -29.97
N LEU A 286 5.89 2.60 -28.69
CA LEU A 286 5.60 1.70 -27.57
C LEU A 286 4.13 1.78 -27.13
N VAL A 287 3.43 2.87 -27.47
CA VAL A 287 2.00 3.03 -27.19
C VAL A 287 1.19 2.34 -28.29
N GLN A 288 0.54 1.24 -27.94
CA GLN A 288 -0.64 0.76 -28.65
C GLN A 288 -1.83 1.13 -27.76
N SER A 289 -2.66 2.07 -28.18
CA SER A 289 -3.92 2.34 -27.50
C SER A 289 -4.99 2.65 -28.53
N VAL A 290 -6.08 1.89 -28.53
CA VAL A 290 -7.35 2.44 -28.99
C VAL A 290 -7.82 3.34 -27.85
N LYS A 291 -7.68 4.66 -27.98
CA LYS A 291 -8.27 5.58 -26.99
C LYS A 291 -9.77 5.28 -26.96
N ALA A 292 -10.27 4.83 -25.81
CA ALA A 292 -11.68 4.53 -25.63
C ALA A 292 -12.31 5.55 -24.67
N ARG A 293 -13.62 5.75 -24.80
CA ARG A 293 -14.42 6.54 -23.86
C ARG A 293 -15.86 6.03 -23.81
N GLY A 294 -16.52 6.17 -22.68
CA GLY A 294 -17.92 5.77 -22.52
C GLY A 294 -18.76 6.83 -21.80
N ASN A 295 -20.02 6.96 -22.19
CA ASN A 295 -20.99 7.81 -21.49
C ASN A 295 -21.63 7.03 -20.33
N VAL A 296 -21.13 7.23 -19.12
CA VAL A 296 -21.42 6.37 -17.95
C VAL A 296 -21.94 7.18 -16.77
N TYR A 297 -22.71 6.55 -15.88
CA TYR A 297 -22.91 7.08 -14.52
C TYR A 297 -21.66 6.84 -13.68
N HIS A 298 -21.21 7.84 -12.92
CA HIS A 298 -20.04 7.71 -12.02
C HIS A 298 -20.41 7.23 -10.63
N VAL A 299 -21.56 7.67 -10.11
CA VAL A 299 -22.05 7.29 -8.78
C VAL A 299 -23.34 6.50 -8.94
N ASP A 300 -24.40 7.13 -9.45
CA ASP A 300 -25.65 6.44 -9.72
C ASP A 300 -26.50 7.03 -10.85
N GLY A 301 -27.55 6.31 -11.24
CA GLY A 301 -28.52 6.71 -12.26
C GLY A 301 -29.43 7.89 -11.91
N GLY A 302 -29.24 8.53 -10.75
CA GLY A 302 -29.87 9.80 -10.37
C GLY A 302 -29.12 11.02 -10.90
N SER A 303 -27.85 10.84 -11.26
CA SER A 303 -26.99 11.85 -11.88
C SER A 303 -27.06 11.80 -13.42
N ALA A 304 -26.55 12.82 -14.10
CA ALA A 304 -26.38 12.76 -15.55
C ALA A 304 -25.18 11.86 -15.90
N ARG A 305 -25.29 11.11 -17.01
CA ARG A 305 -24.15 10.37 -17.56
C ARG A 305 -23.04 11.33 -18.00
N GLN A 306 -21.80 10.90 -17.86
CA GLN A 306 -20.62 11.66 -18.25
C GLN A 306 -19.76 10.86 -19.23
N MET A 307 -19.34 11.53 -20.30
CA MET A 307 -18.38 10.97 -21.24
C MET A 307 -17.00 10.89 -20.59
N THR A 308 -16.50 9.67 -20.39
CA THR A 308 -15.32 9.38 -19.55
C THR A 308 -14.30 8.59 -20.36
N HIS A 309 -13.02 8.97 -20.28
CA HIS A 309 -11.93 8.25 -20.94
C HIS A 309 -11.64 6.91 -20.27
N PHE A 310 -11.30 5.90 -21.07
CA PHE A 310 -10.89 4.57 -20.64
C PHE A 310 -9.44 4.31 -21.12
N PRO A 311 -8.50 3.95 -20.23
CA PRO A 311 -8.62 3.93 -18.77
C PRO A 311 -8.81 5.33 -18.16
N SER A 312 -9.33 5.39 -16.93
CA SER A 312 -9.35 6.63 -16.16
C SER A 312 -7.92 7.05 -15.77
N PRO A 313 -7.60 8.36 -15.73
CA PRO A 313 -6.32 8.84 -15.23
C PRO A 313 -6.05 8.34 -13.81
N LEU A 314 -4.83 7.87 -13.52
CA LEU A 314 -4.47 7.35 -12.19
C LEU A 314 -4.61 8.39 -11.07
N THR A 315 -4.52 9.69 -11.40
CA THR A 315 -4.72 10.78 -10.46
C THR A 315 -6.16 10.88 -9.95
N ASP A 316 -7.13 10.35 -10.69
CA ASP A 316 -8.55 10.49 -10.39
C ASP A 316 -9.01 9.53 -9.28
N TYR A 317 -8.18 8.56 -8.91
CA TYR A 317 -8.45 7.61 -7.82
C TYR A 317 -8.16 8.18 -6.43
N GLY A 318 -7.46 9.32 -6.33
CA GLY A 318 -7.15 9.95 -5.04
C GLY A 318 -6.21 9.14 -4.15
N LEU A 319 -5.49 8.17 -4.72
CA LEU A 319 -4.52 7.31 -4.01
C LEU A 319 -3.07 7.70 -4.36
N PRO A 320 -2.11 7.46 -3.44
CA PRO A 320 -0.69 7.56 -3.74
C PRO A 320 -0.33 6.63 -4.90
N LEU A 321 0.58 7.08 -5.77
CA LEU A 321 1.04 6.31 -6.91
C LEU A 321 2.33 5.55 -6.55
N PRO A 322 2.27 4.23 -6.23
CA PRO A 322 3.47 3.44 -6.05
C PRO A 322 4.20 3.20 -7.38
N ASN A 323 5.33 2.49 -7.32
CA ASN A 323 5.97 2.01 -8.54
C ASN A 323 5.07 0.94 -9.20
N PHE A 324 4.77 1.15 -10.48
CA PHE A 324 4.00 0.22 -11.30
C PHE A 324 4.88 -0.41 -12.37
N PRO A 325 4.50 -1.59 -12.89
CA PRO A 325 5.11 -2.14 -14.09
C PRO A 325 4.96 -1.19 -15.28
N PHE A 326 5.86 -1.34 -16.26
CA PHE A 326 5.83 -0.60 -17.52
C PHE A 326 4.45 -0.77 -18.19
N ASN A 327 3.80 0.34 -18.57
CA ASN A 327 2.48 0.45 -19.21
C ASN A 327 1.21 0.31 -18.34
N PHE A 328 1.27 0.47 -17.01
CA PHE A 328 0.06 0.62 -16.20
C PHE A 328 -0.42 2.11 -16.15
N PRO A 329 -1.73 2.42 -16.21
CA PRO A 329 -2.87 1.49 -16.30
C PRO A 329 -2.91 0.78 -17.65
N ASP A 330 -3.24 -0.50 -17.63
CA ASP A 330 -3.42 -1.28 -18.85
C ASP A 330 -4.68 -0.79 -19.58
N ASP A 331 -4.72 -0.93 -20.92
CA ASP A 331 -5.91 -0.57 -21.69
C ASP A 331 -7.13 -1.34 -21.19
N TRP A 332 -8.22 -0.64 -20.90
CA TRP A 332 -9.46 -1.28 -20.47
C TRP A 332 -10.13 -2.09 -21.56
N VAL A 333 -9.89 -1.77 -22.83
CA VAL A 333 -10.65 -2.28 -23.98
C VAL A 333 -9.71 -3.02 -24.94
N GLU A 334 -9.91 -4.33 -25.11
CA GLU A 334 -9.08 -5.19 -25.98
C GLU A 334 -9.60 -5.28 -27.41
N VAL A 335 -10.91 -5.13 -27.60
CA VAL A 335 -11.61 -5.17 -28.89
C VAL A 335 -12.66 -4.07 -28.95
N ASN A 336 -13.32 -3.85 -30.08
CA ASN A 336 -14.36 -2.80 -30.24
C ASN A 336 -15.68 -3.08 -29.49
N ALA A 337 -15.60 -3.71 -28.32
CA ALA A 337 -16.72 -4.06 -27.46
C ALA A 337 -16.35 -3.89 -25.98
N THR A 338 -17.30 -4.02 -25.05
CA THR A 338 -17.07 -4.02 -23.58
C THR A 338 -16.36 -5.29 -23.09
N ILE A 339 -15.19 -5.57 -23.69
CA ILE A 339 -14.34 -6.72 -23.46
C ILE A 339 -12.91 -6.21 -23.30
N GLY A 340 -12.31 -6.53 -22.16
CA GLY A 340 -10.98 -6.08 -21.77
C GLY A 340 -10.20 -7.16 -21.05
N ASN A 341 -8.97 -6.81 -20.65
CA ASN A 341 -8.11 -7.70 -19.89
C ASN A 341 -8.69 -7.98 -18.50
N SER A 342 -9.24 -6.97 -17.81
CA SER A 342 -9.74 -7.11 -16.44
C SER A 342 -11.22 -7.49 -16.36
N VAL A 343 -12.00 -7.20 -17.42
CA VAL A 343 -13.45 -7.36 -17.40
C VAL A 343 -14.00 -7.83 -18.75
N TYR A 344 -14.92 -8.77 -18.72
CA TYR A 344 -15.85 -9.04 -19.82
C TYR A 344 -17.27 -8.70 -19.37
N ALA A 345 -17.83 -7.61 -19.89
CA ALA A 345 -19.16 -7.16 -19.53
C ALA A 345 -20.16 -7.43 -20.65
N HIS A 346 -21.27 -8.08 -20.31
CA HIS A 346 -22.31 -8.47 -21.28
C HIS A 346 -23.69 -8.64 -20.63
N LEU A 347 -24.71 -8.82 -21.47
CA LEU A 347 -26.03 -9.23 -20.99
C LEU A 347 -26.02 -10.69 -20.55
N GLY A 348 -26.55 -10.97 -19.36
CA GLY A 348 -26.63 -12.31 -18.80
C GLY A 348 -27.52 -13.25 -19.63
N ASP A 349 -28.61 -12.71 -20.19
CA ASP A 349 -29.61 -13.49 -20.94
C ASP A 349 -29.12 -13.90 -22.34
N THR A 350 -28.39 -13.01 -23.02
CA THR A 350 -28.02 -13.18 -24.45
C THR A 350 -26.52 -13.33 -24.69
N GLY A 351 -25.67 -12.99 -23.72
CA GLY A 351 -24.22 -12.95 -23.90
C GLY A 351 -23.72 -11.72 -24.66
N SER A 352 -24.59 -10.78 -25.03
CA SER A 352 -24.23 -9.63 -25.88
C SER A 352 -23.41 -8.59 -25.12
N ALA A 353 -22.20 -8.30 -25.61
CA ALA A 353 -21.39 -7.16 -25.20
C ALA A 353 -21.72 -5.91 -26.04
N VAL A 354 -21.59 -4.74 -25.43
CA VAL A 354 -21.88 -3.46 -26.12
C VAL A 354 -20.76 -3.16 -27.10
N GLN A 355 -21.14 -2.82 -28.33
CA GLN A 355 -20.18 -2.43 -29.37
C GLN A 355 -19.92 -0.92 -29.30
N GLY A 356 -18.65 -0.53 -29.36
CA GLY A 356 -18.25 0.86 -29.47
C GLY A 356 -18.26 1.33 -30.93
N VAL A 357 -18.51 2.62 -31.13
CA VAL A 357 -18.40 3.26 -32.45
C VAL A 357 -17.20 4.16 -32.42
N VAL A 358 -16.33 4.09 -33.44
CA VAL A 358 -15.20 5.01 -33.51
C VAL A 358 -15.65 6.34 -34.09
N GLN A 359 -15.32 7.39 -33.34
CA GLN A 359 -15.62 8.79 -33.63
C GLN A 359 -14.32 9.57 -33.39
N ASP A 360 -13.82 10.27 -34.41
CA ASP A 360 -12.59 11.06 -34.35
C ASP A 360 -11.37 10.28 -33.83
N GLY A 361 -11.22 9.01 -34.26
CA GLY A 361 -10.13 8.13 -33.83
C GLY A 361 -10.25 7.60 -32.39
N VAL A 362 -11.37 7.84 -31.70
CA VAL A 362 -11.64 7.37 -30.34
C VAL A 362 -12.82 6.39 -30.34
N LEU A 363 -12.63 5.21 -29.78
CA LEU A 363 -13.71 4.23 -29.57
C LEU A 363 -14.68 4.75 -28.51
N THR A 364 -15.87 5.15 -28.96
CA THR A 364 -16.88 5.80 -28.14
C THR A 364 -18.06 4.85 -27.90
N PHE A 365 -18.32 4.57 -26.63
CA PHE A 365 -19.51 3.86 -26.16
C PHE A 365 -20.54 4.87 -25.69
N ASN A 366 -21.61 5.07 -26.46
CA ASN A 366 -22.68 6.02 -26.10
C ASN A 366 -24.07 5.43 -26.40
N PRO A 367 -24.56 4.48 -25.57
CA PRO A 367 -25.89 3.92 -25.72
C PRO A 367 -26.96 5.01 -25.79
N ALA A 368 -27.86 4.89 -26.77
CA ALA A 368 -28.91 5.88 -26.98
C ALA A 368 -29.90 5.93 -25.81
N ASP A 369 -30.33 4.76 -25.34
CA ASP A 369 -31.18 4.64 -24.15
C ASP A 369 -30.33 4.60 -22.88
N SER A 370 -30.42 5.68 -22.09
CA SER A 370 -29.73 5.83 -20.80
C SER A 370 -30.14 4.82 -19.72
N LYS A 371 -31.23 4.06 -19.92
CA LYS A 371 -31.69 3.03 -18.97
C LYS A 371 -31.76 1.64 -19.59
N GLY A 372 -31.46 1.55 -20.88
CA GLY A 372 -31.51 0.32 -21.65
C GLY A 372 -30.39 -0.64 -21.28
N ASP A 373 -30.50 -1.85 -21.80
CA ASP A 373 -29.59 -2.97 -21.54
C ASP A 373 -28.14 -2.67 -21.92
N ASP A 374 -27.91 -1.99 -23.05
CA ASP A 374 -26.58 -1.53 -23.44
C ASP A 374 -25.96 -0.57 -22.41
N GLN A 375 -26.76 0.33 -21.82
CA GLN A 375 -26.25 1.21 -20.78
C GLN A 375 -25.90 0.43 -19.51
N LYS A 376 -26.70 -0.58 -19.13
CA LYS A 376 -26.42 -1.44 -17.96
C LYS A 376 -25.06 -2.13 -18.12
N VAL A 377 -24.82 -2.73 -19.29
CA VAL A 377 -23.57 -3.41 -19.62
C VAL A 377 -22.38 -2.44 -19.63
N LEU A 378 -22.53 -1.27 -20.27
CA LEU A 378 -21.46 -0.27 -20.29
C LEU A 378 -21.11 0.23 -18.88
N ASN A 379 -22.11 0.43 -18.02
CA ASN A 379 -21.87 0.91 -16.67
C ASN A 379 -21.17 -0.11 -15.77
N ILE A 380 -21.52 -1.40 -15.85
CA ILE A 380 -20.81 -2.43 -15.08
C ILE A 380 -19.39 -2.64 -15.62
N PHE A 381 -19.16 -2.50 -16.92
CA PHE A 381 -17.82 -2.50 -17.50
C PHE A 381 -16.95 -1.40 -16.88
N TYR A 382 -17.46 -0.16 -16.89
CA TYR A 382 -16.79 1.00 -16.29
C TYR A 382 -16.45 0.78 -14.82
N TYR A 383 -17.44 0.40 -14.00
CA TYR A 383 -17.24 0.22 -12.56
C TYR A 383 -16.26 -0.91 -12.23
N ASN A 384 -16.32 -2.04 -12.93
CA ASN A 384 -15.40 -3.15 -12.67
C ASN A 384 -13.96 -2.82 -13.10
N CYS A 385 -13.76 -2.13 -14.24
CA CYS A 385 -12.43 -1.67 -14.64
C CYS A 385 -11.87 -0.61 -13.67
N TYR A 386 -12.72 0.32 -13.22
CA TYR A 386 -12.35 1.29 -12.17
C TYR A 386 -11.89 0.57 -10.90
N MET A 387 -12.66 -0.41 -10.41
CA MET A 387 -12.32 -1.16 -9.20
C MET A 387 -11.07 -2.01 -9.35
N HIS A 388 -10.85 -2.62 -10.52
CA HIS A 388 -9.59 -3.30 -10.83
C HIS A 388 -8.39 -2.37 -10.61
N ASP A 389 -8.40 -1.20 -11.26
CA ASP A 389 -7.28 -0.26 -11.18
C ASP A 389 -7.14 0.31 -9.76
N PHE A 390 -8.24 0.65 -9.09
CA PHE A 390 -8.24 1.13 -7.70
C PHE A 390 -7.54 0.13 -6.77
N PHE A 391 -7.87 -1.17 -6.86
CA PHE A 391 -7.22 -2.18 -6.04
C PHE A 391 -5.81 -2.53 -6.49
N TYR A 392 -5.51 -2.39 -7.79
CA TYR A 392 -4.14 -2.50 -8.29
C TYR A 392 -3.21 -1.45 -7.67
N LEU A 393 -3.70 -0.21 -7.51
CA LEU A 393 -3.00 0.88 -6.82
C LEU A 393 -2.72 0.55 -5.35
N LEU A 394 -3.64 -0.15 -4.68
CA LEU A 394 -3.49 -0.61 -3.30
C LEU A 394 -2.68 -1.91 -3.18
N GLY A 395 -2.25 -2.47 -4.29
CA GLY A 395 -1.36 -3.63 -4.34
C GLY A 395 -2.06 -4.96 -4.51
N PHE A 396 -3.35 -5.04 -4.86
CA PHE A 396 -3.98 -6.29 -5.32
C PHE A 396 -3.57 -6.55 -6.78
N ARG A 397 -2.40 -7.17 -6.94
CA ARG A 397 -1.74 -7.39 -8.24
C ARG A 397 -1.88 -8.83 -8.67
N GLU A 398 -1.30 -9.14 -9.82
CA GLU A 398 -1.37 -10.46 -10.46
C GLU A 398 -0.94 -11.57 -9.50
N GLY A 399 0.20 -11.40 -8.81
CA GLY A 399 0.70 -12.37 -7.81
C GLY A 399 -0.18 -12.54 -6.56
N ASP A 400 -1.09 -11.61 -6.29
CA ASP A 400 -2.05 -11.68 -5.19
C ASP A 400 -3.40 -12.29 -5.62
N GLY A 401 -3.51 -12.70 -6.89
CA GLY A 401 -4.72 -13.25 -7.49
C GLY A 401 -5.75 -12.17 -7.82
N ASN A 402 -5.33 -11.11 -8.50
CA ASN A 402 -6.26 -10.14 -9.08
C ASN A 402 -7.00 -10.72 -10.30
N PHE A 403 -7.88 -9.93 -10.92
CA PHE A 403 -8.77 -10.42 -11.99
C PHE A 403 -8.27 -9.98 -13.36
N GLN A 404 -7.54 -10.84 -14.06
CA GLN A 404 -6.99 -10.53 -15.38
C GLN A 404 -6.98 -11.73 -16.33
N HIS A 405 -7.39 -11.51 -17.58
CA HIS A 405 -7.33 -12.55 -18.61
C HIS A 405 -5.89 -12.92 -18.94
N ASN A 406 -5.00 -11.94 -18.95
CA ASN A 406 -3.58 -12.05 -19.20
C ASN A 406 -2.81 -11.21 -18.17
N ASN A 407 -1.92 -11.86 -17.42
CA ASN A 407 -1.11 -11.23 -16.38
C ASN A 407 0.16 -10.58 -16.95
N LEU A 408 0.34 -10.58 -18.27
CA LEU A 408 1.43 -9.87 -18.96
C LEU A 408 2.84 -10.28 -18.49
N GLY A 409 2.98 -11.50 -17.96
CA GLY A 409 4.22 -12.00 -17.35
C GLY A 409 4.56 -11.43 -15.97
N ARG A 410 3.59 -10.79 -15.28
CA ARG A 410 3.77 -10.11 -13.98
C ARG A 410 3.49 -10.98 -12.74
N GLY A 411 3.19 -12.28 -12.92
CA GLY A 411 2.92 -13.24 -11.84
C GLY A 411 1.47 -13.74 -11.81
N GLY A 412 1.08 -14.51 -10.80
CA GLY A 412 -0.29 -15.01 -10.62
C GLY A 412 -0.75 -16.10 -11.60
N VAL A 413 -2.01 -16.52 -11.47
CA VAL A 413 -2.67 -17.42 -12.44
C VAL A 413 -3.66 -16.61 -13.28
N ALA A 414 -3.34 -16.41 -14.55
CA ALA A 414 -4.17 -15.62 -15.46
C ALA A 414 -5.49 -16.34 -15.86
N THR A 415 -6.23 -15.74 -16.79
CA THR A 415 -7.49 -16.21 -17.41
C THR A 415 -8.76 -15.96 -16.61
N ASP A 416 -8.70 -15.06 -15.62
CA ASP A 416 -9.72 -14.91 -14.59
C ASP A 416 -10.24 -13.47 -14.44
N ARG A 417 -10.28 -12.73 -15.54
CA ARG A 417 -11.02 -11.47 -15.64
C ARG A 417 -12.44 -11.60 -15.08
N VAL A 418 -13.01 -10.51 -14.57
CA VAL A 418 -14.40 -10.52 -14.10
C VAL A 418 -15.36 -10.78 -15.25
N ASP A 419 -16.22 -11.79 -15.12
CA ASP A 419 -17.38 -12.02 -15.97
C ASP A 419 -18.56 -11.23 -15.38
N ALA A 420 -18.80 -10.03 -15.91
CA ALA A 420 -19.77 -9.07 -15.40
C ALA A 420 -21.07 -9.11 -16.22
N ARG A 421 -22.15 -9.56 -15.58
CA ARG A 421 -23.43 -9.84 -16.24
C ARG A 421 -24.52 -8.88 -15.80
N ALA A 422 -25.02 -8.07 -16.73
CA ALA A 422 -26.25 -7.31 -16.53
C ALA A 422 -27.45 -8.14 -16.99
N HIS A 423 -28.47 -8.30 -16.15
CA HIS A 423 -29.70 -9.00 -16.52
C HIS A 423 -30.82 -8.01 -16.80
N SER A 424 -31.70 -8.27 -17.76
CA SER A 424 -32.79 -7.32 -18.03
C SER A 424 -33.80 -7.27 -16.88
N GLY A 425 -33.93 -8.39 -16.13
CA GLY A 425 -34.82 -8.58 -14.99
C GLY A 425 -34.12 -8.74 -13.64
N ALA A 426 -34.87 -9.20 -12.65
CA ALA A 426 -34.35 -9.47 -11.31
C ALA A 426 -33.52 -10.76 -11.28
N VAL A 427 -32.49 -10.78 -10.43
CA VAL A 427 -31.68 -11.97 -10.14
C VAL A 427 -31.77 -12.31 -8.67
N TRP A 428 -31.37 -13.53 -8.30
CA TRP A 428 -31.26 -13.91 -6.89
C TRP A 428 -30.27 -12.97 -6.16
N GLY A 429 -30.66 -12.50 -4.97
CA GLY A 429 -29.90 -11.49 -4.23
C GLY A 429 -30.00 -10.06 -4.77
N THR A 430 -30.65 -9.82 -5.92
CA THR A 430 -30.66 -8.54 -6.68
C THR A 430 -29.31 -8.18 -7.31
N ALA A 431 -28.21 -8.44 -6.62
CA ALA A 431 -26.84 -8.48 -7.11
C ALA A 431 -26.08 -9.59 -6.38
N ASN A 432 -24.99 -10.10 -6.96
CA ASN A 432 -24.08 -11.04 -6.29
C ASN A 432 -22.74 -11.14 -7.04
N MET A 433 -21.71 -11.58 -6.32
CA MET A 433 -20.42 -11.98 -6.86
C MET A 433 -20.05 -13.41 -6.40
N TYR A 434 -19.80 -14.29 -7.36
CA TYR A 434 -19.18 -15.59 -7.10
C TYR A 434 -17.67 -15.52 -7.38
N THR A 435 -16.85 -15.97 -6.43
CA THR A 435 -15.39 -15.86 -6.52
C THR A 435 -14.72 -17.23 -6.37
N PRO A 436 -14.30 -17.87 -7.47
CA PRO A 436 -13.50 -19.08 -7.42
C PRO A 436 -12.02 -18.76 -7.16
N ILE A 437 -11.20 -19.81 -7.03
CA ILE A 437 -9.74 -19.71 -6.93
C ILE A 437 -9.13 -18.88 -8.07
N ASP A 438 -7.91 -18.40 -7.85
CA ASP A 438 -7.09 -17.73 -8.87
C ASP A 438 -6.98 -18.55 -10.16
N GLY A 439 -7.09 -17.88 -11.30
CA GLY A 439 -7.15 -18.50 -12.62
C GLY A 439 -8.53 -18.97 -13.09
N SER A 440 -9.59 -18.79 -12.29
CA SER A 440 -10.98 -18.97 -12.73
C SER A 440 -11.76 -17.66 -12.61
N ASN A 441 -12.54 -17.31 -13.63
CA ASN A 441 -13.28 -16.05 -13.68
C ASN A 441 -14.25 -15.92 -12.50
N PRO A 442 -14.17 -14.86 -11.70
CA PRO A 442 -15.28 -14.51 -10.82
C PRO A 442 -16.45 -13.99 -11.66
N VAL A 443 -17.66 -14.24 -11.18
CA VAL A 443 -18.90 -13.94 -11.90
C VAL A 443 -19.72 -12.96 -11.09
N MET A 444 -19.93 -11.77 -11.65
CA MET A 444 -20.79 -10.73 -11.07
C MET A 444 -22.14 -10.73 -11.79
N ASN A 445 -23.24 -10.78 -11.04
CA ASN A 445 -24.60 -10.64 -11.59
C ASN A 445 -25.25 -9.39 -11.04
N MET A 446 -25.76 -8.54 -11.93
CA MET A 446 -26.49 -7.32 -11.58
C MET A 446 -27.91 -7.39 -12.14
N GLY A 447 -28.92 -7.25 -11.29
CA GLY A 447 -30.34 -7.30 -11.68
C GLY A 447 -31.17 -6.09 -11.27
N LEU A 448 -32.45 -6.17 -11.64
CA LEU A 448 -33.47 -5.16 -11.37
C LEU A 448 -34.01 -5.24 -9.93
N VAL A 449 -34.07 -4.09 -9.24
CA VAL A 449 -34.88 -3.92 -8.03
C VAL A 449 -36.33 -3.68 -8.45
N THR A 450 -37.15 -4.73 -8.37
CA THR A 450 -38.54 -4.71 -8.89
C THR A 450 -39.45 -3.71 -8.18
N SER A 451 -39.20 -3.42 -6.89
CA SER A 451 -40.00 -2.49 -6.11
C SER A 451 -39.82 -1.02 -6.50
N THR A 452 -38.70 -0.67 -7.13
CA THR A 452 -38.35 0.71 -7.48
C THR A 452 -38.20 0.95 -8.97
N ASP A 453 -38.13 -0.12 -9.77
CA ASP A 453 -37.79 -0.11 -11.19
C ASP A 453 -36.44 0.58 -11.45
N ARG A 454 -35.47 0.34 -10.57
CA ARG A 454 -34.08 0.80 -10.68
C ARG A 454 -33.14 -0.38 -10.77
N HIS A 455 -32.16 -0.27 -11.66
CA HIS A 455 -31.24 -1.36 -11.94
C HIS A 455 -29.93 -1.18 -11.16
N THR A 456 -29.46 -2.24 -10.50
CA THR A 456 -28.24 -2.21 -9.67
C THR A 456 -26.97 -1.90 -10.47
N ALA A 457 -26.92 -2.26 -11.76
CA ALA A 457 -25.86 -1.85 -12.69
C ALA A 457 -25.60 -0.32 -12.74
N PHE A 458 -26.59 0.49 -12.34
CA PHE A 458 -26.47 1.94 -12.32
C PHE A 458 -26.21 2.49 -10.92
N ASP A 459 -25.81 1.67 -9.94
CA ASP A 459 -25.50 2.11 -8.58
C ASP A 459 -24.11 1.59 -8.21
N SER A 460 -23.11 2.47 -8.27
CA SER A 460 -21.72 2.14 -7.95
C SER A 460 -21.57 1.57 -6.54
N SER A 461 -22.41 1.99 -5.58
CA SER A 461 -22.33 1.47 -4.22
C SER A 461 -22.65 -0.03 -4.14
N VAL A 462 -23.50 -0.53 -5.05
CA VAL A 462 -23.79 -1.96 -5.16
C VAL A 462 -22.67 -2.66 -5.93
N VAL A 463 -22.24 -2.13 -7.08
CA VAL A 463 -21.21 -2.78 -7.91
C VAL A 463 -19.86 -2.87 -7.18
N PHE A 464 -19.48 -1.83 -6.45
CA PHE A 464 -18.24 -1.80 -5.66
C PHE A 464 -18.29 -2.76 -4.48
N HIS A 465 -19.47 -2.90 -3.85
CA HIS A 465 -19.70 -3.90 -2.80
C HIS A 465 -19.46 -5.31 -3.36
N GLU A 466 -20.11 -5.65 -4.48
CA GLU A 466 -19.94 -6.97 -5.11
C GLU A 466 -18.50 -7.25 -5.55
N PHE A 467 -17.81 -6.26 -6.11
CA PHE A 467 -16.40 -6.40 -6.49
C PHE A 467 -15.51 -6.74 -5.28
N MET A 468 -15.81 -6.15 -4.12
CA MET A 468 -15.04 -6.38 -2.90
C MET A 468 -15.19 -7.80 -2.35
N HIS A 469 -16.31 -8.49 -2.58
CA HIS A 469 -16.38 -9.92 -2.31
C HIS A 469 -15.32 -10.69 -3.10
N GLY A 470 -15.08 -10.28 -4.35
CA GLY A 470 -13.97 -10.79 -5.16
C GLY A 470 -12.62 -10.62 -4.46
N VAL A 471 -12.29 -9.38 -4.11
CA VAL A 471 -10.99 -9.03 -3.52
C VAL A 471 -10.78 -9.75 -2.19
N THR A 472 -11.79 -9.76 -1.31
CA THR A 472 -11.68 -10.37 0.02
C THR A 472 -11.52 -11.89 -0.06
N ASN A 473 -12.24 -12.58 -0.95
CA ASN A 473 -12.09 -14.02 -1.15
C ASN A 473 -10.77 -14.43 -1.80
N ARG A 474 -10.13 -13.54 -2.59
CA ARG A 474 -8.78 -13.80 -3.14
C ARG A 474 -7.67 -13.54 -2.12
N LEU A 475 -7.82 -12.50 -1.30
CA LEU A 475 -6.75 -12.08 -0.38
C LEU A 475 -6.75 -12.84 0.95
N VAL A 476 -7.91 -13.02 1.59
CA VAL A 476 -7.99 -13.63 2.92
C VAL A 476 -7.72 -15.13 2.81
N GLY A 477 -6.75 -15.63 3.57
CA GLY A 477 -6.33 -17.04 3.47
C GLY A 477 -5.59 -17.41 2.17
N GLY A 478 -5.39 -16.44 1.26
CA GLY A 478 -4.66 -16.55 0.01
C GLY A 478 -5.50 -17.03 -1.20
N PRO A 479 -4.98 -16.82 -2.43
CA PRO A 479 -5.74 -16.91 -3.69
C PRO A 479 -6.29 -18.31 -4.06
N MET A 480 -5.85 -19.34 -3.35
CA MET A 480 -6.25 -20.75 -3.59
C MET A 480 -7.26 -21.27 -2.58
N ASN A 481 -7.68 -20.47 -1.59
CA ASN A 481 -8.55 -20.90 -0.50
C ASN A 481 -9.93 -20.22 -0.56
N VAL A 482 -10.90 -20.87 -1.19
CA VAL A 482 -12.27 -20.36 -1.32
C VAL A 482 -13.12 -20.46 -0.04
N SER A 483 -12.61 -21.12 1.01
CA SER A 483 -13.33 -21.33 2.27
C SER A 483 -12.80 -20.44 3.40
N ALA A 484 -12.13 -19.34 3.05
CA ALA A 484 -11.46 -18.45 4.00
C ALA A 484 -12.39 -17.42 4.65
N LEU A 485 -13.66 -17.34 4.25
CA LEU A 485 -14.65 -16.38 4.78
C LEU A 485 -16.01 -17.04 5.08
N GLU A 486 -16.04 -18.33 5.44
CA GLU A 486 -17.27 -19.09 5.70
C GLU A 486 -17.72 -19.02 7.17
N ALA A 487 -16.83 -18.72 8.11
CA ALA A 487 -17.20 -18.60 9.52
C ALA A 487 -18.10 -17.37 9.76
N PRO A 488 -19.03 -17.38 10.73
CA PRO A 488 -20.06 -16.34 10.86
C PRO A 488 -19.55 -14.90 10.96
N GLN A 489 -18.53 -14.63 11.79
CA GLN A 489 -17.92 -13.30 11.84
C GLN A 489 -17.16 -12.96 10.55
N SER A 490 -16.51 -13.95 9.93
CA SER A 490 -15.72 -13.76 8.70
C SER A 490 -16.62 -13.43 7.51
N SER A 491 -17.71 -14.16 7.33
CA SER A 491 -18.75 -13.87 6.34
C SER A 491 -19.34 -12.47 6.56
N GLY A 492 -19.67 -12.14 7.83
CA GLY A 492 -20.11 -10.79 8.17
C GLY A 492 -19.08 -9.70 7.85
N MET A 493 -17.79 -9.92 8.09
CA MET A 493 -16.77 -8.96 7.64
C MET A 493 -16.71 -8.86 6.12
N GLY A 494 -16.94 -9.96 5.39
CA GLY A 494 -17.13 -9.98 3.93
C GLY A 494 -18.12 -8.91 3.45
N GLU A 495 -19.32 -8.92 4.02
CA GLU A 495 -20.36 -7.91 3.79
C GLU A 495 -19.90 -6.50 4.20
N GLY A 496 -19.26 -6.40 5.36
CA GLY A 496 -18.79 -5.13 5.91
C GLY A 496 -17.70 -4.45 5.07
N TRP A 497 -16.77 -5.21 4.48
CA TRP A 497 -15.77 -4.65 3.57
C TRP A 497 -16.37 -4.16 2.26
N GLY A 498 -17.36 -4.87 1.73
CA GLY A 498 -18.10 -4.44 0.54
C GLY A 498 -18.75 -3.08 0.75
N ASP A 499 -19.46 -2.93 1.86
CA ASP A 499 -20.05 -1.63 2.21
C ASP A 499 -18.99 -0.55 2.46
N TYR A 500 -17.90 -0.90 3.16
CA TYR A 500 -16.82 0.04 3.47
C TYR A 500 -16.17 0.61 2.22
N ILE A 501 -15.83 -0.22 1.24
CA ILE A 501 -15.17 0.29 0.03
C ILE A 501 -16.13 1.12 -0.82
N ALA A 502 -17.38 0.67 -0.94
CA ALA A 502 -18.44 1.41 -1.61
C ALA A 502 -18.64 2.80 -0.99
N CYS A 503 -18.73 2.87 0.34
CA CYS A 503 -18.88 4.11 1.09
C CYS A 503 -17.64 5.01 0.99
N THR A 504 -16.43 4.42 1.07
CA THR A 504 -15.17 5.15 1.04
C THR A 504 -14.95 5.81 -0.32
N ILE A 505 -15.11 5.07 -1.43
CA ILE A 505 -14.90 5.59 -2.78
C ILE A 505 -15.96 6.63 -3.13
N ASN A 506 -17.23 6.38 -2.80
CA ASN A 506 -18.32 7.31 -3.11
C ASN A 506 -18.46 8.46 -2.09
N ASN A 507 -17.61 8.52 -1.07
CA ASN A 507 -17.67 9.49 0.02
C ASN A 507 -19.09 9.61 0.62
N THR A 508 -19.67 8.48 1.00
CA THR A 508 -21.03 8.36 1.56
C THR A 508 -21.04 7.49 2.81
N THR A 509 -22.14 7.51 3.57
CA THR A 509 -22.35 6.67 4.76
C THR A 509 -23.46 5.63 4.57
N VAL A 510 -24.01 5.52 3.36
CA VAL A 510 -25.10 4.58 3.04
C VAL A 510 -24.85 3.87 1.72
N VAL A 511 -25.34 2.64 1.61
CA VAL A 511 -25.25 1.79 0.40
C VAL A 511 -26.63 1.58 -0.19
N GLY A 512 -26.73 1.58 -1.52
CA GLY A 512 -27.94 1.29 -2.30
C GLY A 512 -29.07 2.31 -2.13
N ALA A 513 -28.80 3.51 -1.62
CA ALA A 513 -29.82 4.52 -1.34
C ALA A 513 -30.60 4.93 -2.58
N TRP A 514 -29.91 5.06 -3.71
CA TRP A 514 -30.55 5.33 -4.99
C TRP A 514 -31.35 4.12 -5.46
N VAL A 515 -30.75 2.93 -5.58
CA VAL A 515 -31.45 1.78 -6.20
C VAL A 515 -32.74 1.41 -5.46
N VAL A 516 -32.79 1.57 -4.12
CA VAL A 516 -34.00 1.27 -3.33
C VAL A 516 -34.88 2.47 -2.99
N LYS A 517 -34.59 3.67 -3.54
CA LYS A 517 -35.35 4.91 -3.29
C LYS A 517 -35.52 5.23 -1.78
N LYS A 518 -34.50 4.95 -0.97
CA LYS A 518 -34.50 5.19 0.47
C LYS A 518 -33.24 5.93 0.86
N ALA A 519 -33.38 7.15 1.40
CA ALA A 519 -32.22 7.98 1.78
C ALA A 519 -31.27 7.28 2.76
N GLY A 520 -31.80 6.44 3.66
CA GLY A 520 -30.99 5.64 4.60
C GLY A 520 -30.40 4.36 4.02
N GLY A 521 -30.55 4.08 2.72
CA GLY A 521 -30.01 2.88 2.10
C GLY A 521 -30.68 1.57 2.54
N ILE A 522 -30.01 0.45 2.20
CA ILE A 522 -30.51 -0.91 2.46
C ILE A 522 -30.21 -1.42 3.88
N ARG A 523 -29.25 -0.81 4.57
CA ARG A 523 -28.77 -1.24 5.89
C ARG A 523 -29.62 -0.68 7.03
N GLY A 524 -29.39 -1.19 8.24
CA GLY A 524 -30.14 -0.79 9.44
C GLY A 524 -29.82 0.65 9.87
N PHE A 525 -28.56 1.05 9.75
CA PHE A 525 -28.08 2.38 10.15
C PHE A 525 -27.06 2.93 9.15
N PRO A 526 -26.94 4.27 9.03
CA PRO A 526 -25.83 4.89 8.30
C PRO A 526 -24.49 4.68 9.05
N TYR A 527 -23.40 4.55 8.30
CA TYR A 527 -22.03 4.40 8.81
C TYR A 527 -21.37 5.72 9.26
N ASP A 528 -22.15 6.59 9.90
CA ASP A 528 -21.67 7.83 10.47
C ASP A 528 -21.16 7.65 11.92
N SER A 529 -20.78 8.74 12.57
CA SER A 529 -20.21 8.71 13.92
C SER A 529 -21.20 8.29 15.02
N ASN A 530 -22.50 8.25 14.70
CA ASN A 530 -23.61 7.91 15.60
C ASN A 530 -24.08 6.46 15.44
N PHE A 531 -23.37 5.62 14.69
CA PHE A 531 -23.69 4.20 14.57
C PHE A 531 -23.82 3.56 15.98
N PRO A 532 -24.96 2.91 16.30
CA PRO A 532 -25.33 2.64 17.70
C PRO A 532 -24.72 1.36 18.28
N ASP A 533 -24.35 0.40 17.42
CA ASP A 533 -24.07 -0.98 17.84
C ASP A 533 -22.57 -1.29 17.82
N THR A 534 -22.18 -2.30 18.59
CA THR A 534 -20.79 -2.61 18.90
C THR A 534 -20.50 -4.09 18.81
N PHE A 535 -19.23 -4.48 18.97
CA PHE A 535 -18.83 -5.88 19.06
C PHE A 535 -19.60 -6.65 20.15
N ALA A 536 -20.08 -5.98 21.22
CA ALA A 536 -20.88 -6.62 22.26
C ALA A 536 -22.22 -7.20 21.76
N ASP A 537 -22.71 -6.73 20.61
CA ASP A 537 -24.00 -7.09 20.03
C ASP A 537 -23.90 -8.30 19.09
N VAL A 538 -22.68 -8.68 18.67
CA VAL A 538 -22.44 -9.87 17.83
C VAL A 538 -23.04 -11.13 18.49
N GLY A 539 -23.83 -11.88 17.72
CA GLY A 539 -24.55 -13.06 18.21
C GLY A 539 -25.83 -12.75 19.00
N LYS A 540 -26.24 -11.48 19.11
CA LYS A 540 -27.46 -11.05 19.82
C LYS A 540 -28.37 -10.25 18.89
N GLY A 541 -29.67 -10.25 19.20
CA GLY A 541 -30.65 -9.47 18.46
C GLY A 541 -30.62 -9.80 16.97
N ARG A 542 -30.39 -8.79 16.13
CA ARG A 542 -30.29 -8.95 14.66
C ARG A 542 -28.91 -9.41 14.17
N TYR A 543 -27.89 -9.37 15.01
CA TYR A 543 -26.50 -9.66 14.64
C TYR A 543 -26.19 -11.17 14.65
N THR A 544 -27.07 -11.95 14.03
CA THR A 544 -26.95 -13.41 13.83
C THR A 544 -26.86 -13.81 12.36
N GLU A 545 -26.89 -12.83 11.47
CA GLU A 545 -26.94 -12.95 10.01
C GLU A 545 -25.81 -12.08 9.43
N GLU A 546 -25.16 -12.54 8.36
CA GLU A 546 -23.91 -11.92 7.86
C GLU A 546 -24.04 -10.44 7.53
N HIS A 547 -25.09 -10.00 6.83
CA HIS A 547 -25.23 -8.59 6.45
C HIS A 547 -25.34 -7.70 7.68
N ASN A 548 -26.10 -8.11 8.69
CA ASN A 548 -26.20 -7.34 9.93
C ASN A 548 -24.86 -7.33 10.69
N ILE A 549 -24.17 -8.46 10.81
CA ILE A 549 -22.84 -8.52 11.44
C ILE A 549 -21.86 -7.56 10.74
N GLY A 550 -21.90 -7.52 9.41
CA GLY A 550 -21.07 -6.63 8.59
C GLY A 550 -21.28 -5.15 8.85
N GLU A 551 -22.46 -4.73 9.33
CA GLU A 551 -22.71 -3.33 9.65
C GLU A 551 -21.81 -2.81 10.78
N ILE A 552 -21.55 -3.63 11.82
CA ILE A 552 -20.63 -3.25 12.91
C ILE A 552 -19.20 -3.14 12.38
N TRP A 553 -18.78 -4.08 11.54
CA TRP A 553 -17.44 -4.08 10.95
C TRP A 553 -17.23 -2.84 10.09
N CYS A 554 -18.13 -2.58 9.12
CA CYS A 554 -18.11 -1.41 8.25
C CYS A 554 -18.08 -0.10 9.05
N ALA A 555 -18.97 0.04 10.04
CA ALA A 555 -19.01 1.23 10.89
C ALA A 555 -17.67 1.49 11.61
N THR A 556 -17.02 0.42 12.09
CA THR A 556 -15.72 0.50 12.76
C THR A 556 -14.66 1.05 11.81
N ILE A 557 -14.52 0.49 10.61
CA ILE A 557 -13.47 0.91 9.66
C ILE A 557 -13.80 2.24 8.96
N MET A 558 -15.08 2.62 8.84
CA MET A 558 -15.49 3.97 8.46
C MET A 558 -15.12 5.01 9.52
N GLU A 559 -15.22 4.68 10.81
CA GLU A 559 -14.71 5.54 11.88
C GLU A 559 -13.17 5.61 11.86
N MET A 560 -12.50 4.51 11.50
CA MET A 560 -11.05 4.50 11.28
C MET A 560 -10.64 5.46 10.16
N ASN A 561 -11.34 5.48 9.02
CA ASN A 561 -11.11 6.48 7.96
C ASN A 561 -11.15 7.91 8.50
N ARG A 562 -12.15 8.23 9.32
CA ARG A 562 -12.30 9.56 9.94
C ARG A 562 -11.15 9.87 10.92
N LYS A 563 -10.60 8.85 11.58
CA LYS A 563 -9.59 9.02 12.63
C LYS A 563 -8.16 9.14 12.11
N ILE A 564 -7.77 8.33 11.12
CA ILE A 564 -6.38 8.25 10.61
C ILE A 564 -6.23 8.70 9.16
N GLY A 565 -7.34 9.09 8.50
CA GLY A 565 -7.39 9.42 7.09
C GLY A 565 -7.69 8.21 6.21
N ALA A 566 -8.61 8.37 5.25
CA ALA A 566 -9.10 7.30 4.39
C ALA A 566 -7.99 6.66 3.53
N VAL A 567 -7.03 7.43 3.03
CA VAL A 567 -5.91 6.92 2.22
C VAL A 567 -5.05 5.93 2.99
N LEU A 568 -4.66 6.27 4.22
CA LEU A 568 -3.89 5.35 5.06
C LEU A 568 -4.75 4.16 5.47
N ALA A 569 -5.99 4.41 5.90
CA ALA A 569 -6.89 3.35 6.37
C ALA A 569 -7.18 2.30 5.31
N VAL A 570 -7.50 2.69 4.06
CA VAL A 570 -7.81 1.73 2.99
C VAL A 570 -6.58 0.89 2.61
N GLN A 571 -5.38 1.49 2.58
CA GLN A 571 -4.14 0.74 2.37
C GLN A 571 -3.91 -0.30 3.48
N LEU A 572 -4.10 0.10 4.75
CA LEU A 572 -3.95 -0.81 5.89
C LEU A 572 -4.99 -1.94 5.86
N VAL A 573 -6.23 -1.67 5.41
CA VAL A 573 -7.26 -2.70 5.23
C VAL A 573 -6.82 -3.71 4.18
N VAL A 574 -6.38 -3.27 2.99
CA VAL A 574 -5.92 -4.19 1.93
C VAL A 574 -4.70 -5.00 2.37
N ASP A 575 -3.73 -4.36 3.03
CA ASP A 575 -2.56 -5.05 3.59
C ASP A 575 -2.99 -6.08 4.67
N ALA A 576 -3.97 -5.74 5.51
CA ALA A 576 -4.49 -6.64 6.54
C ALA A 576 -5.19 -7.86 5.96
N LEU A 577 -5.95 -7.72 4.86
CA LEU A 577 -6.57 -8.85 4.17
C LEU A 577 -5.52 -9.90 3.78
N LYS A 578 -4.35 -9.47 3.31
CA LYS A 578 -3.21 -10.34 2.94
C LYS A 578 -2.52 -10.99 4.13
N LEU A 579 -2.53 -10.32 5.28
CA LEU A 579 -1.87 -10.79 6.51
C LEU A 579 -2.77 -11.70 7.36
N SER A 580 -4.07 -11.67 7.11
CA SER A 580 -5.06 -12.31 7.96
C SER A 580 -5.09 -13.82 7.80
N PRO A 581 -5.35 -14.59 8.88
CA PRO A 581 -5.63 -16.02 8.75
C PRO A 581 -6.91 -16.26 7.97
N ALA A 582 -7.10 -17.50 7.50
CA ALA A 582 -8.40 -17.95 7.00
C ALA A 582 -9.43 -17.97 8.13
N ASN A 583 -10.67 -17.60 7.81
CA ASN A 583 -11.80 -17.45 8.73
C ASN A 583 -11.47 -16.57 9.94
N PRO A 584 -11.01 -15.31 9.73
CA PRO A 584 -10.66 -14.42 10.82
C PRO A 584 -11.89 -13.97 11.61
N SER A 585 -11.74 -13.80 12.91
CA SER A 585 -12.68 -13.03 13.74
C SER A 585 -12.46 -11.52 13.57
N PHE A 586 -13.37 -10.70 14.10
CA PHE A 586 -13.18 -9.25 14.16
C PHE A 586 -11.86 -8.88 14.86
N LEU A 587 -11.46 -9.65 15.88
CA LEU A 587 -10.25 -9.41 16.66
C LEU A 587 -8.99 -9.78 15.88
N ASP A 588 -9.02 -10.90 15.14
CA ASP A 588 -7.90 -11.30 14.26
C ASP A 588 -7.65 -10.25 13.18
N MET A 589 -8.74 -9.68 12.64
CA MET A 589 -8.62 -8.65 11.61
C MET A 589 -8.17 -7.29 12.16
N ARG A 590 -8.66 -6.88 13.34
CA ARG A 590 -8.10 -5.73 14.08
C ARG A 590 -6.58 -5.87 14.22
N ASP A 591 -6.14 -7.03 14.68
CA ASP A 591 -4.72 -7.30 14.93
C ASP A 591 -3.93 -7.35 13.61
N SER A 592 -4.54 -7.81 12.52
CA SER A 592 -3.96 -7.77 11.17
C SER A 592 -3.77 -6.34 10.65
N ILE A 593 -4.72 -5.43 10.92
CA ILE A 593 -4.61 -3.99 10.59
C ILE A 593 -3.48 -3.33 11.38
N LEU A 594 -3.37 -3.63 12.68
CA LEU A 594 -2.28 -3.13 13.51
C LEU A 594 -0.92 -3.69 13.05
N ALA A 595 -0.87 -4.96 12.65
CA ALA A 595 0.32 -5.59 12.11
C ALA A 595 0.74 -4.99 10.76
N ALA A 596 -0.21 -4.66 9.88
CA ALA A 596 0.04 -3.93 8.64
C ALA A 596 0.69 -2.56 8.93
N LEU A 597 0.15 -1.81 9.89
CA LEU A 597 0.70 -0.53 10.31
C LEU A 597 2.14 -0.66 10.86
N ASP A 598 2.38 -1.64 11.74
CA ASP A 598 3.69 -1.91 12.33
C ASP A 598 4.71 -2.30 11.24
N LYS A 599 4.32 -3.13 10.26
CA LYS A 599 5.15 -3.49 9.10
C LYS A 599 5.46 -2.29 8.20
N LYS A 600 4.48 -1.40 8.01
CA LYS A 600 4.67 -0.16 7.23
C LYS A 600 5.71 0.76 7.88
N HIS A 601 5.67 0.91 9.20
CA HIS A 601 6.70 1.63 9.96
C HIS A 601 8.07 0.93 9.90
N ALA A 602 8.12 -0.40 10.08
CA ALA A 602 9.36 -1.16 9.99
C ALA A 602 10.02 -1.07 8.60
N ALA A 603 9.22 -0.92 7.54
CA ALA A 603 9.69 -0.68 6.17
C ALA A 603 10.13 0.77 5.90
N GLY A 604 10.10 1.66 6.91
CA GLY A 604 10.48 3.07 6.78
C GLY A 604 9.47 3.93 6.00
N GLN A 605 8.24 3.43 5.80
CA GLN A 605 7.20 4.15 5.04
C GLN A 605 6.34 5.08 5.93
N LEU A 606 6.56 5.07 7.24
CA LEU A 606 5.99 5.99 8.22
C LEU A 606 7.11 6.41 9.19
N SER A 607 7.10 7.66 9.63
CA SER A 607 7.89 8.10 10.77
C SER A 607 7.33 7.51 12.08
N SER A 608 8.14 7.48 13.14
CA SER A 608 7.69 6.99 14.45
C SER A 608 6.55 7.83 15.05
N GLY A 609 6.47 9.13 14.72
CA GLY A 609 5.38 10.00 15.14
C GLY A 609 4.07 9.69 14.41
N GLU A 610 4.12 9.53 13.09
CA GLU A 610 2.96 9.13 12.28
C GLU A 610 2.44 7.75 12.68
N HIS A 611 3.36 6.80 12.86
CA HIS A 611 3.04 5.45 13.33
C HIS A 611 2.34 5.47 14.69
N SER A 612 2.90 6.18 15.67
CA SER A 612 2.32 6.29 17.02
C SER A 612 0.93 6.94 16.97
N THR A 613 0.76 7.98 16.14
CA THR A 613 -0.51 8.69 15.98
C THR A 613 -1.57 7.80 15.36
N ALA A 614 -1.24 7.11 14.27
CA ALA A 614 -2.13 6.17 13.60
C ALA A 614 -2.49 4.99 14.53
N LYS A 615 -1.50 4.43 15.25
CA LYS A 615 -1.70 3.30 16.17
C LYS A 615 -2.65 3.68 17.31
N ASN A 616 -2.48 4.85 17.91
CA ASN A 616 -3.39 5.37 18.94
C ASN A 616 -4.79 5.64 18.37
N GLY A 617 -4.87 6.18 17.16
CA GLY A 617 -6.14 6.41 16.46
C GLY A 617 -6.90 5.10 16.21
N ILE A 618 -6.22 4.09 15.67
CA ILE A 618 -6.79 2.76 15.41
C ILE A 618 -7.30 2.14 16.71
N TRP A 619 -6.48 2.11 17.76
CA TRP A 619 -6.90 1.56 19.05
C TRP A 619 -8.08 2.30 19.67
N SER A 620 -8.12 3.64 19.57
CA SER A 620 -9.26 4.44 20.03
C SER A 620 -10.55 4.06 19.31
N VAL A 621 -10.49 3.78 18.01
CA VAL A 621 -11.65 3.37 17.22
C VAL A 621 -12.10 1.95 17.58
N PHE A 622 -11.19 0.97 17.57
CA PHE A 622 -11.55 -0.39 17.91
C PHE A 622 -12.09 -0.49 19.35
N ALA A 623 -11.49 0.23 20.30
CA ALA A 623 -12.02 0.33 21.66
C ALA A 623 -13.43 0.95 21.70
N LYS A 624 -13.70 2.03 20.93
CA LYS A 624 -15.06 2.62 20.82
C LYS A 624 -16.11 1.58 20.41
N PHE A 625 -15.76 0.66 19.52
CA PHE A 625 -16.63 -0.42 19.05
C PHE A 625 -16.54 -1.71 19.89
N GLY A 626 -15.92 -1.67 21.08
CA GLY A 626 -15.85 -2.81 22.00
C GLY A 626 -14.77 -3.85 21.65
N MET A 627 -13.84 -3.52 20.76
CA MET A 627 -12.72 -4.35 20.32
C MET A 627 -11.38 -3.89 20.89
N GLY A 628 -11.36 -3.44 22.14
CA GLY A 628 -10.16 -3.12 22.91
C GLY A 628 -9.26 -4.34 23.17
N PRO A 629 -8.07 -4.15 23.77
CA PRO A 629 -7.03 -5.17 23.84
C PRO A 629 -7.44 -6.44 24.61
N ASN A 630 -8.40 -6.35 25.54
CA ASN A 630 -8.92 -7.49 26.30
C ASN A 630 -10.22 -8.06 25.75
N ALA A 631 -10.70 -7.60 24.60
CA ALA A 631 -11.88 -8.15 23.95
C ALA A 631 -11.66 -9.63 23.60
N LYS A 632 -12.72 -10.44 23.65
CA LYS A 632 -12.64 -11.89 23.43
C LYS A 632 -13.78 -12.39 22.54
N SER A 633 -13.50 -13.45 21.81
CA SER A 633 -14.47 -14.31 21.13
C SER A 633 -13.96 -15.74 21.08
N HIS A 634 -14.86 -16.71 20.90
CA HIS A 634 -14.44 -18.06 20.52
C HIS A 634 -14.17 -18.11 19.02
N GLY A 635 -12.98 -17.67 18.62
CA GLY A 635 -12.60 -17.51 17.21
C GLY A 635 -13.61 -16.63 16.47
N ALA A 636 -13.89 -16.98 15.21
CA ALA A 636 -14.87 -16.29 14.36
C ALA A 636 -16.33 -16.74 14.58
N SER A 637 -16.65 -17.44 15.68
CA SER A 637 -18.02 -17.82 16.02
C SER A 637 -18.80 -16.66 16.63
N LEU A 638 -20.13 -16.77 16.72
CA LEU A 638 -20.98 -15.78 17.39
C LEU A 638 -21.01 -15.93 18.92
N SER A 639 -20.11 -16.75 19.49
CA SER A 639 -20.11 -17.10 20.91
C SER A 639 -18.85 -16.63 21.63
N GLY A 640 -18.92 -16.50 22.95
CA GLY A 640 -17.79 -16.05 23.77
C GLY A 640 -17.47 -14.56 23.60
N ILE A 641 -18.40 -13.78 23.05
CA ILE A 641 -18.24 -12.35 22.77
C ILE A 641 -18.17 -11.56 24.08
N VAL A 642 -16.99 -10.99 24.35
CA VAL A 642 -16.75 -10.08 25.48
C VAL A 642 -16.12 -8.82 24.92
N ALA A 643 -16.84 -7.70 25.02
CA ALA A 643 -16.34 -6.41 24.57
C ALA A 643 -15.35 -5.79 25.59
N ASP A 644 -14.37 -5.08 25.06
CA ASP A 644 -13.47 -4.21 25.84
C ASP A 644 -13.48 -2.81 25.22
N PHE A 645 -13.82 -1.80 26.02
CA PHE A 645 -13.90 -0.41 25.56
C PHE A 645 -12.65 0.41 25.94
N LYS A 646 -11.62 -0.25 26.46
CA LYS A 646 -10.35 0.37 26.83
C LYS A 646 -9.38 0.42 25.65
N THR A 647 -8.53 1.43 25.62
CA THR A 647 -7.37 1.49 24.74
C THR A 647 -6.16 0.83 25.41
N PRO A 648 -5.09 0.45 24.67
CA PRO A 648 -3.86 -0.03 25.27
C PRO A 648 -3.29 0.95 26.30
N SER A 649 -3.34 2.25 26.03
CA SER A 649 -2.95 3.29 27.00
C SER A 649 -3.78 3.31 28.29
N ASP A 650 -5.01 2.80 28.26
CA ASP A 650 -5.82 2.61 29.48
C ASP A 650 -5.41 1.33 30.24
N THR A 651 -4.83 0.36 29.53
CA THR A 651 -4.32 -0.90 30.10
C THR A 651 -2.87 -0.81 30.59
N THR A 652 -2.04 -0.07 29.87
CA THR A 652 -0.66 0.26 30.18
C THR A 652 -0.63 1.69 30.69
N GLY A 653 -0.65 1.85 32.01
CA GLY A 653 0.05 3.01 32.52
C GLY A 653 1.53 2.87 32.15
N GLN A 654 2.20 3.99 31.84
CA GLN A 654 3.55 4.00 31.26
C GLN A 654 4.45 2.89 31.84
N ASN A 655 4.93 1.96 31.02
CA ASN A 655 5.75 0.84 31.48
C ASN A 655 7.25 1.22 31.41
N ILE A 656 7.98 1.06 32.51
CA ILE A 656 9.42 1.23 32.63
C ILE A 656 10.07 -0.15 32.71
N ARG A 657 11.03 -0.44 31.83
CA ARG A 657 11.84 -1.67 31.92
C ARG A 657 13.33 -1.36 31.90
N VAL A 658 14.05 -1.85 32.91
CA VAL A 658 15.52 -1.66 33.04
C VAL A 658 16.15 -2.94 33.61
N GLU A 659 17.36 -3.28 33.18
CA GLU A 659 18.10 -4.46 33.67
C GLU A 659 19.60 -4.19 33.80
N THR A 660 20.31 -5.03 34.55
CA THR A 660 21.77 -4.97 34.73
C THR A 660 22.38 -6.36 34.93
N GLU A 661 23.62 -6.55 34.47
CA GLU A 661 24.37 -7.81 34.52
C GLU A 661 25.67 -7.64 35.32
N PRO A 662 25.59 -7.48 36.65
CA PRO A 662 26.73 -7.05 37.44
C PRO A 662 27.82 -8.13 37.54
N ASN A 663 27.46 -9.42 37.38
CA ASN A 663 28.40 -10.56 37.46
C ASN A 663 29.30 -10.52 38.71
N ILE A 664 28.71 -10.24 39.88
CA ILE A 664 29.43 -10.06 41.14
C ILE A 664 29.34 -11.33 41.99
N ALA A 665 30.49 -11.80 42.49
CA ALA A 665 30.55 -12.92 43.42
C ALA A 665 29.85 -12.58 44.75
N ILE A 666 29.05 -13.51 45.26
CA ILE A 666 28.35 -13.41 46.53
C ILE A 666 29.33 -13.81 47.65
N PRO A 667 29.61 -12.91 48.62
CA PRO A 667 30.48 -13.26 49.74
C PRO A 667 29.85 -14.35 50.63
N ASP A 668 30.57 -15.44 50.83
CA ASP A 668 30.18 -16.60 51.64
C ASP A 668 29.94 -16.21 53.12
N ASN A 669 28.89 -16.77 53.73
CA ASN A 669 28.51 -16.59 55.13
C ASN A 669 28.60 -15.13 55.64
N ASN A 670 28.08 -14.19 54.85
CA ASN A 670 28.22 -12.77 55.11
C ASN A 670 26.87 -12.05 55.06
N SER A 671 26.35 -11.70 56.24
CA SER A 671 25.09 -10.95 56.37
C SER A 671 25.10 -9.54 55.76
N SER A 672 26.28 -8.97 55.53
CA SER A 672 26.39 -7.69 54.81
C SER A 672 26.08 -7.85 53.33
N GLY A 673 26.34 -9.03 52.76
CA GLY A 673 26.07 -9.38 51.36
C GLY A 673 26.76 -8.48 50.34
N LEU A 674 26.30 -8.57 49.09
CA LEU A 674 26.60 -7.62 48.01
C LEU A 674 25.42 -6.69 47.76
N THR A 675 25.68 -5.55 47.11
CA THR A 675 24.66 -4.67 46.55
C THR A 675 24.90 -4.43 45.06
N SER A 676 23.81 -4.33 44.30
CA SER A 676 23.80 -3.91 42.90
C SER A 676 22.76 -2.80 42.72
N ILE A 677 23.11 -1.76 41.96
CA ILE A 677 22.30 -0.56 41.79
C ILE A 677 21.80 -0.48 40.35
N LEU A 678 20.52 -0.14 40.20
CA LEU A 678 19.88 0.18 38.93
C LEU A 678 19.21 1.55 39.04
N THR A 679 19.43 2.45 38.09
CA THR A 679 18.88 3.81 38.13
C THR A 679 17.72 3.98 37.16
N ILE A 680 16.59 4.48 37.65
CA ILE A 680 15.42 4.83 36.84
C ILE A 680 15.31 6.36 36.76
N SER A 681 15.31 6.91 35.55
CA SER A 681 15.23 8.37 35.31
C SER A 681 13.80 8.90 35.25
N GLN A 682 12.83 8.02 34.95
CA GLN A 682 11.42 8.38 34.76
C GLN A 682 10.67 8.44 36.10
N ALA A 683 10.04 9.58 36.36
CA ALA A 683 9.18 9.80 37.52
C ALA A 683 7.76 9.30 37.29
N GLY A 684 7.16 8.74 38.32
CA GLY A 684 5.81 8.19 38.30
C GLY A 684 5.52 7.40 39.57
N LYS A 685 4.25 7.02 39.77
CA LYS A 685 3.84 6.13 40.85
C LYS A 685 3.71 4.70 40.33
N ILE A 686 4.20 3.73 41.09
CA ILE A 686 4.13 2.31 40.74
C ILE A 686 2.67 1.83 40.79
N LYS A 687 2.15 1.31 39.69
CA LYS A 687 0.86 0.59 39.59
C LYS A 687 1.06 -0.93 39.65
N ARG A 688 2.14 -1.45 39.05
CA ARG A 688 2.56 -2.85 39.10
C ARG A 688 4.08 -2.92 39.00
N LEU A 689 4.69 -3.92 39.63
CA LEU A 689 6.15 -4.08 39.72
C LEU A 689 6.53 -5.54 39.49
N VAL A 690 7.50 -5.80 38.62
CA VAL A 690 8.10 -7.13 38.39
C VAL A 690 9.61 -7.04 38.57
N ILE A 691 10.19 -7.97 39.34
CA ILE A 691 11.63 -8.08 39.56
C ILE A 691 12.11 -9.44 39.06
N SER A 692 13.00 -9.45 38.08
CA SER A 692 13.63 -10.67 37.56
C SER A 692 15.03 -10.82 38.11
N ILE A 693 15.40 -12.00 38.60
CA ILE A 693 16.69 -12.31 39.21
C ILE A 693 17.28 -13.56 38.55
N ASN A 694 18.59 -13.51 38.28
CA ASN A 694 19.41 -14.65 37.87
C ASN A 694 20.66 -14.70 38.76
N ILE A 695 20.64 -15.62 39.73
CA ILE A 695 21.77 -15.93 40.61
C ILE A 695 22.18 -17.38 40.38
N GLU A 696 23.47 -17.57 40.14
CA GLU A 696 24.09 -18.90 40.16
C GLU A 696 24.55 -19.21 41.58
N HIS A 697 24.11 -20.33 42.17
CA HIS A 697 24.45 -20.75 43.53
C HIS A 697 24.18 -22.24 43.71
N THR A 698 25.02 -22.98 44.43
CA THR A 698 24.87 -24.42 44.67
C THR A 698 23.85 -24.76 45.78
N TYR A 699 23.41 -23.76 46.53
CA TYR A 699 22.40 -23.94 47.59
C TYR A 699 21.57 -22.66 47.80
N ILE A 700 20.45 -22.49 47.09
CA ILE A 700 19.67 -21.24 47.18
C ILE A 700 18.96 -21.05 48.53
N GLY A 701 18.83 -22.11 49.32
CA GLY A 701 18.33 -22.05 50.70
C GLY A 701 19.20 -21.23 51.65
N ASP A 702 20.39 -20.80 51.24
CA ASP A 702 21.26 -19.95 52.05
C ASP A 702 21.09 -18.46 51.81
N LEU A 703 20.50 -18.11 50.68
CA LEU A 703 20.40 -16.74 50.21
C LEU A 703 19.25 -15.97 50.86
N LYS A 704 19.49 -14.69 51.12
CA LYS A 704 18.47 -13.67 51.34
C LYS A 704 18.62 -12.56 50.31
N VAL A 705 17.57 -12.33 49.53
CA VAL A 705 17.53 -11.29 48.50
C VAL A 705 16.48 -10.25 48.86
N SER A 706 16.88 -8.99 48.87
CA SER A 706 16.00 -7.85 49.21
C SER A 706 16.22 -6.68 48.26
N LEU A 707 15.15 -5.95 47.97
CA LEU A 707 15.13 -4.76 47.13
C LEU A 707 14.87 -3.53 47.99
N THR A 708 15.55 -2.42 47.70
CA THR A 708 15.28 -1.10 48.28
C THR A 708 14.96 -0.10 47.17
N THR A 709 13.85 0.62 47.30
CA THR A 709 13.40 1.64 46.34
C THR A 709 14.08 3.00 46.61
N PRO A 710 14.04 3.95 45.66
CA PRO A 710 14.59 5.30 45.86
C PRO A 710 13.95 6.06 47.03
N GLY A 711 12.70 5.73 47.39
CA GLY A 711 11.98 6.29 48.53
C GLY A 711 12.20 5.58 49.86
N ASN A 712 13.22 4.70 49.95
CA ASN A 712 13.53 3.84 51.10
C ASN A 712 12.48 2.76 51.43
N GLY A 713 11.57 2.44 50.50
CA GLY A 713 10.72 1.26 50.64
C GLY A 713 11.54 -0.02 50.45
N THR A 714 11.24 -1.09 51.19
CA THR A 714 12.00 -2.35 51.09
C THR A 714 11.11 -3.54 50.86
N ALA A 715 11.55 -4.51 50.05
CA ALA A 715 10.84 -5.78 49.82
C ALA A 715 11.81 -6.97 49.91
N VAL A 716 11.42 -8.05 50.58
CA VAL A 716 12.19 -9.31 50.56
C VAL A 716 11.66 -10.20 49.44
N LEU A 717 12.53 -10.58 48.51
CA LEU A 717 12.18 -11.39 47.33
C LEU A 717 12.45 -12.87 47.59
N HIS A 718 13.56 -13.16 48.27
CA HIS A 718 13.96 -14.52 48.61
C HIS A 718 14.50 -14.55 50.04
N ASN A 719 14.11 -15.55 50.83
CA ASN A 719 14.51 -15.65 52.23
C ASN A 719 14.72 -17.10 52.63
N ARG A 720 15.88 -17.65 52.27
CA ARG A 720 16.31 -19.00 52.66
C ARG A 720 15.31 -20.10 52.31
N THR A 721 14.56 -19.92 51.22
CA THR A 721 13.62 -20.91 50.68
C THR A 721 14.27 -21.69 49.55
N GLY A 722 13.71 -22.86 49.18
CA GLY A 722 14.24 -23.70 48.08
C GLY A 722 15.22 -24.80 48.50
N ALA A 723 15.61 -24.86 49.78
CA ALA A 723 16.52 -25.88 50.33
C ALA A 723 17.78 -26.04 49.45
N SER A 724 18.19 -27.27 49.16
CA SER A 724 19.41 -27.61 48.40
C SER A 724 19.24 -27.49 46.87
N ALA A 725 18.33 -26.66 46.39
CA ALA A 725 18.20 -26.43 44.95
C ALA A 725 19.31 -25.51 44.45
N ASP A 726 19.81 -25.79 43.25
CA ASP A 726 20.78 -24.96 42.55
C ASP A 726 20.07 -23.79 41.86
N ASN A 727 20.73 -22.63 41.87
CA ASN A 727 20.43 -21.40 41.11
C ASN A 727 19.05 -20.77 41.39
N LEU A 728 19.05 -19.44 41.53
CA LEU A 728 17.82 -18.66 41.67
C LEU A 728 17.59 -17.88 40.38
N VAL A 729 16.89 -18.50 39.43
CA VAL A 729 16.40 -17.87 38.20
C VAL A 729 14.89 -17.72 38.33
N LYS A 730 14.43 -16.53 38.75
CA LYS A 730 13.02 -16.30 39.09
C LYS A 730 12.60 -14.85 38.87
N SER A 731 11.35 -14.68 38.45
CA SER A 731 10.66 -13.39 38.45
C SER A 731 9.64 -13.33 39.58
N TYR A 732 9.55 -12.18 40.23
CA TYR A 732 8.63 -11.85 41.32
C TYR A 732 7.72 -10.71 40.86
N THR A 733 6.41 -10.81 41.04
CA THR A 733 5.47 -9.71 40.73
C THR A 733 4.83 -9.15 42.00
N SER A 734 4.49 -7.87 41.99
CA SER A 734 3.67 -7.25 43.05
C SER A 734 2.32 -7.93 43.25
N GLU A 735 1.87 -8.75 42.29
CA GLU A 735 0.62 -9.51 42.36
C GLU A 735 0.76 -10.82 43.16
N ASP A 736 1.95 -11.43 43.19
CA ASP A 736 2.20 -12.73 43.82
C ASP A 736 3.18 -12.69 45.01
N THR A 737 3.84 -11.55 45.23
CA THR A 737 4.83 -11.34 46.29
C THR A 737 4.37 -10.21 47.21
N SER A 738 3.94 -10.56 48.43
CA SER A 738 3.35 -9.61 49.41
C SER A 738 4.25 -8.41 49.71
N ASP A 739 5.55 -8.63 49.79
CA ASP A 739 6.52 -7.59 50.08
C ASP A 739 6.66 -6.61 48.91
N LEU A 740 6.55 -7.07 47.66
CA LEU A 740 6.53 -6.19 46.49
C LEU A 740 5.22 -5.42 46.38
N ALA A 741 4.09 -6.02 46.79
CA ALA A 741 2.80 -5.34 46.83
C ALA A 741 2.81 -4.10 47.74
N SER A 742 3.62 -4.11 48.80
CA SER A 742 3.79 -2.97 49.71
C SER A 742 4.43 -1.73 49.05
N LEU A 743 5.06 -1.91 47.89
CA LEU A 743 5.73 -0.84 47.14
C LEU A 743 4.83 -0.16 46.09
N ILE A 744 3.60 -0.64 45.89
CA ILE A 744 2.62 0.00 44.99
C ILE A 744 2.33 1.44 45.47
N GLY A 745 2.31 2.39 44.54
CA GLY A 745 2.12 3.81 44.79
C GLY A 745 3.40 4.59 45.13
N ALA A 746 4.54 3.91 45.36
CA ALA A 746 5.81 4.57 45.60
C ALA A 746 6.36 5.24 44.32
N GLN A 747 7.25 6.22 44.50
CA GLN A 747 7.90 6.94 43.39
C GLN A 747 8.95 6.06 42.70
N THR A 748 9.02 6.14 41.37
CA THR A 748 9.94 5.32 40.56
C THR A 748 11.32 5.93 40.33
N GLN A 749 11.44 7.26 40.31
CA GLN A 749 12.67 7.95 39.93
C GLN A 749 13.77 7.80 41.00
N GLY A 750 14.95 7.37 40.57
CA GLY A 750 16.16 7.29 41.39
C GLY A 750 16.80 5.91 41.41
N ASN A 751 17.63 5.66 42.42
CA ASN A 751 18.41 4.43 42.56
C ASN A 751 17.60 3.34 43.26
N TRP A 752 17.49 2.20 42.58
CA TRP A 752 16.98 0.95 43.13
C TRP A 752 18.17 0.06 43.50
N VAL A 753 18.14 -0.52 44.69
CA VAL A 753 19.26 -1.31 45.23
C VAL A 753 18.80 -2.74 45.50
N LEU A 754 19.38 -3.70 44.78
CA LEU A 754 19.25 -5.12 45.10
C LEU A 754 20.38 -5.54 46.04
N LYS A 755 20.03 -6.14 47.19
CA LYS A 755 20.97 -6.74 48.13
C LYS A 755 20.81 -8.26 48.13
N VAL A 756 21.93 -8.97 47.97
CA VAL A 756 22.00 -10.44 48.04
C VAL A 756 22.99 -10.82 49.13
N ALA A 757 22.54 -11.55 50.16
CA ALA A 757 23.38 -12.02 51.24
C ALA A 757 23.33 -13.55 51.32
N ASP A 758 24.49 -14.19 51.37
CA ASP A 758 24.62 -15.56 51.81
C ASP A 758 24.73 -15.59 53.34
N LEU A 759 23.93 -16.45 53.99
CA LEU A 759 23.82 -16.54 55.43
C LEU A 759 24.23 -17.92 55.98
N ALA A 760 24.82 -18.78 55.16
CA ALA A 760 25.50 -20.00 55.61
C ALA A 760 26.90 -20.08 54.98
N GLY A 761 27.73 -21.01 55.46
CA GLY A 761 29.08 -21.23 54.93
C GLY A 761 29.14 -22.41 53.96
N GLN A 762 30.21 -22.48 53.17
CA GLN A 762 30.63 -23.57 52.25
C GLN A 762 30.17 -23.39 50.81
N ASP A 763 28.95 -22.94 50.59
CA ASP A 763 28.41 -22.69 49.26
C ASP A 763 28.75 -21.26 48.80
N VAL A 764 29.00 -21.08 47.51
CA VAL A 764 29.30 -19.78 46.92
C VAL A 764 28.54 -19.61 45.62
N GLY A 765 28.33 -18.36 45.21
CA GLY A 765 27.66 -18.07 43.96
C GLY A 765 27.94 -16.70 43.39
N THR A 766 27.22 -16.36 42.32
CA THR A 766 27.38 -15.12 41.56
C THR A 766 26.02 -14.55 41.19
N LEU A 767 25.82 -13.25 41.45
CA LEU A 767 24.70 -12.50 40.87
C LEU A 767 25.02 -12.22 39.40
N ARG A 768 24.39 -12.97 38.48
CA ARG A 768 24.60 -12.83 37.03
C ARG A 768 23.87 -11.62 36.48
N SER A 769 22.56 -11.52 36.73
CA SER A 769 21.73 -10.41 36.29
C SER A 769 20.49 -10.18 37.15
N TRP A 770 19.94 -8.97 37.07
CA TRP A 770 18.60 -8.66 37.58
C TRP A 770 17.97 -7.48 36.82
N GLY A 771 16.65 -7.40 36.83
CA GLY A 771 15.91 -6.34 36.15
C GLY A 771 14.59 -5.99 36.82
N ILE A 772 14.07 -4.81 36.48
CA ILE A 772 12.84 -4.22 36.98
C ILE A 772 11.93 -3.90 35.79
N GLU A 773 10.66 -4.30 35.89
CA GLU A 773 9.57 -3.81 35.05
C GLU A 773 8.52 -3.12 35.94
N ILE A 774 8.08 -1.92 35.57
CA ILE A 774 7.13 -1.11 36.34
C ILE A 774 6.02 -0.63 35.43
N ASP A 775 4.76 -0.92 35.73
CA ASP A 775 3.64 -0.17 35.15
C ASP A 775 3.38 1.06 36.03
N LEU A 776 3.29 2.26 35.46
CA LEU A 776 3.01 3.50 36.20
C LEU A 776 1.50 3.72 36.38
N GLU A 777 1.09 4.54 37.35
CA GLU A 777 -0.23 5.17 37.34
C GLU A 777 -0.30 6.20 36.19
N ALA A 778 -1.38 6.21 35.40
CA ALA A 778 -1.56 7.19 34.35
C ALA A 778 -1.64 8.61 34.97
N ALA A 779 -0.69 9.47 34.62
CA ALA A 779 -0.68 10.84 35.10
C ALA A 779 -1.82 11.62 34.43
N SER A 780 -2.71 12.22 35.22
CA SER A 780 -3.62 13.24 34.71
C SER A 780 -2.80 14.49 34.43
N GLN A 781 -2.67 14.86 33.16
CA GLN A 781 -1.90 16.02 32.76
C GLN A 781 -2.82 17.25 32.77
N VAL A 782 -2.42 18.29 33.50
CA VAL A 782 -3.14 19.56 33.55
C VAL A 782 -2.40 20.58 32.69
N ILE A 783 -3.03 21.07 31.63
CA ILE A 783 -2.50 22.13 30.76
C ILE A 783 -3.20 23.44 31.09
N ARG A 784 -2.44 24.53 31.20
CA ARG A 784 -2.98 25.85 31.56
C ARG A 784 -2.54 26.92 30.57
N GLY A 785 -3.43 27.87 30.32
CA GLY A 785 -3.11 29.11 29.61
C GLY A 785 -3.82 30.29 30.29
N GLU A 786 -3.21 31.47 30.25
CA GLU A 786 -3.78 32.69 30.81
C GLU A 786 -3.47 33.89 29.91
N ALA A 787 -4.39 34.84 29.82
CA ALA A 787 -4.19 36.11 29.15
C ALA A 787 -4.81 37.24 29.99
N ALA A 788 -4.08 38.34 30.16
CA ALA A 788 -4.52 39.55 30.84
C ALA A 788 -4.48 40.75 29.88
N PRO A 789 -5.36 40.78 28.86
CA PRO A 789 -5.18 41.67 27.71
C PRO A 789 -5.64 43.11 27.99
N ALA A 790 -6.37 43.35 29.07
CA ALA A 790 -6.90 44.66 29.45
C ALA A 790 -7.70 45.36 28.32
N LEU A 791 -8.47 44.59 27.54
CA LEU A 791 -9.16 45.07 26.34
C LEU A 791 -10.49 45.74 26.69
N THR A 792 -10.76 46.90 26.10
CA THR A 792 -12.07 47.54 26.15
C THR A 792 -13.09 46.73 25.36
N ILE A 793 -14.25 46.49 25.96
CA ILE A 793 -15.43 45.91 25.30
C ILE A 793 -16.28 47.10 24.80
N PRO A 794 -16.45 47.28 23.48
CA PRO A 794 -17.17 48.43 22.96
C PRO A 794 -18.68 48.35 23.23
N ASP A 795 -19.27 49.50 23.57
CA ASP A 795 -20.71 49.67 23.88
C ASP A 795 -21.60 49.26 22.70
N ASN A 796 -22.62 48.44 22.97
CA ASN A 796 -23.61 47.93 22.01
C ASN A 796 -23.05 47.51 20.63
N ASN A 797 -21.85 46.93 20.61
CA ASN A 797 -21.17 46.59 19.37
C ASN A 797 -21.11 45.07 19.20
N PRO A 798 -21.80 44.50 18.20
CA PRO A 798 -21.82 43.05 18.00
C PRO A 798 -20.45 42.43 17.69
N ALA A 799 -19.45 43.24 17.29
CA ALA A 799 -18.08 42.75 17.08
C ALA A 799 -17.37 42.39 18.41
N GLY A 800 -17.79 43.00 19.53
CA GLY A 800 -17.22 42.77 20.87
C GLY A 800 -15.71 43.02 20.96
N ALA A 801 -15.09 42.44 21.99
CA ALA A 801 -13.63 42.31 22.09
C ALA A 801 -13.21 40.85 21.83
N GLN A 802 -11.95 40.61 21.48
CA GLN A 802 -11.41 39.26 21.29
C GLN A 802 -10.03 39.14 21.94
N SER A 803 -9.81 38.06 22.68
CA SER A 803 -8.51 37.71 23.25
C SER A 803 -8.19 36.26 22.95
N VAL A 804 -6.92 35.95 22.69
CA VAL A 804 -6.45 34.63 22.27
C VAL A 804 -5.49 34.05 23.30
N ILE A 805 -5.67 32.77 23.63
CA ILE A 805 -4.68 31.94 24.32
C ILE A 805 -4.27 30.83 23.35
N GLY A 806 -2.98 30.78 23.01
CA GLY A 806 -2.41 29.70 22.20
C GLY A 806 -1.96 28.54 23.06
N ILE A 807 -2.51 27.36 22.85
CA ILE A 807 -2.08 26.10 23.48
C ILE A 807 -1.22 25.35 22.48
N THR A 808 0.00 25.00 22.89
CA THR A 808 0.97 24.32 22.01
C THR A 808 1.08 22.82 22.29
N GLN A 809 0.49 22.37 23.40
CA GLN A 809 0.48 20.98 23.81
C GLN A 809 -0.69 20.26 23.14
N SER A 810 -0.43 19.11 22.53
CA SER A 810 -1.46 18.22 21.99
C SER A 810 -2.10 17.39 23.10
N GLY A 811 -3.37 17.03 22.93
CA GLY A 811 -4.14 16.31 23.94
C GLY A 811 -5.65 16.43 23.72
N VAL A 812 -6.39 15.48 24.27
CA VAL A 812 -7.86 15.48 24.22
C VAL A 812 -8.41 15.98 25.56
N ALA A 813 -9.24 17.02 25.54
CA ALA A 813 -9.84 17.55 26.75
C ALA A 813 -10.75 16.52 27.44
N LYS A 814 -10.39 16.06 28.64
CA LYS A 814 -11.26 15.31 29.57
C LYS A 814 -11.94 16.22 30.59
N GLY A 815 -11.40 17.43 30.81
CA GLY A 815 -12.01 18.49 31.59
C GLY A 815 -11.54 19.86 31.11
N ILE A 816 -12.40 20.88 31.21
CA ILE A 816 -12.11 22.26 30.82
C ILE A 816 -12.62 23.20 31.90
N LYS A 817 -11.76 24.11 32.38
CA LYS A 817 -12.19 25.25 33.18
C LYS A 817 -11.82 26.55 32.50
N VAL A 818 -12.75 27.51 32.53
CA VAL A 818 -12.55 28.86 32.01
C VAL A 818 -12.86 29.86 33.10
N SER A 819 -11.85 30.59 33.54
CA SER A 819 -12.02 31.70 34.48
C SER A 819 -12.02 33.02 33.72
N VAL A 820 -12.95 33.91 34.03
CA VAL A 820 -13.05 35.24 33.43
C VAL A 820 -13.11 36.31 34.51
N ASP A 821 -12.48 37.46 34.24
CA ASP A 821 -12.51 38.68 35.03
C ASP A 821 -12.78 39.85 34.08
N ILE A 822 -14.03 40.31 34.08
CA ILE A 822 -14.52 41.39 33.23
C ILE A 822 -15.11 42.48 34.10
N THR A 823 -14.61 43.71 33.95
CA THR A 823 -15.22 44.90 34.55
C THR A 823 -16.37 45.37 33.68
N HIS A 824 -17.56 45.54 34.26
CA HIS A 824 -18.76 46.05 33.59
C HIS A 824 -19.78 46.55 34.62
N THR A 825 -20.53 47.61 34.31
CA THR A 825 -21.59 48.14 35.21
C THR A 825 -22.79 47.19 35.30
N TYR A 826 -23.18 46.54 34.19
CA TYR A 826 -24.32 45.63 34.13
C TYR A 826 -23.94 44.32 33.45
N ILE A 827 -23.64 43.25 34.19
CA ILE A 827 -23.29 41.96 33.55
C ILE A 827 -24.47 41.31 32.80
N GLY A 828 -25.69 41.79 33.02
CA GLY A 828 -26.88 41.43 32.24
C GLY A 828 -26.82 41.86 30.77
N ASP A 829 -25.87 42.73 30.40
CA ASP A 829 -25.69 43.18 29.01
C ASP A 829 -24.64 42.37 28.25
N LEU A 830 -23.82 41.62 28.99
CA LEU A 830 -22.73 40.84 28.40
C LEU A 830 -23.21 39.50 27.84
N ARG A 831 -22.66 39.17 26.67
CA ARG A 831 -22.60 37.80 26.14
C ARG A 831 -21.14 37.41 26.00
N VAL A 832 -20.73 36.29 26.60
CA VAL A 832 -19.34 35.82 26.58
C VAL A 832 -19.28 34.46 25.92
N GLU A 833 -18.55 34.36 24.82
CA GLU A 833 -18.36 33.13 24.05
C GLU A 833 -16.91 32.67 24.09
N LEU A 834 -16.72 31.36 24.12
CA LEU A 834 -15.44 30.71 23.88
C LEU A 834 -15.47 30.01 22.53
N VAL A 835 -14.45 30.24 21.71
CA VAL A 835 -14.24 29.56 20.43
C VAL A 835 -13.05 28.63 20.57
N ALA A 836 -13.27 27.33 20.33
CA ALA A 836 -12.24 26.31 20.30
C ALA A 836 -11.43 26.38 18.99
N PRO A 837 -10.21 25.80 18.93
CA PRO A 837 -9.40 25.71 17.71
C PRO A 837 -10.12 25.01 16.54
N SER A 838 -11.06 24.11 16.85
CA SER A 838 -11.94 23.44 15.89
C SER A 838 -12.94 24.39 15.20
N GLY A 839 -13.10 25.61 15.70
CA GLY A 839 -14.12 26.57 15.28
C GLY A 839 -15.45 26.45 16.03
N GLN A 840 -15.63 25.42 16.88
CA GLN A 840 -16.84 25.27 17.69
C GLN A 840 -16.92 26.36 18.77
N GLN A 841 -18.13 26.90 18.95
CA GLN A 841 -18.39 28.01 19.86
C GLN A 841 -19.32 27.58 20.99
N VAL A 842 -19.04 28.02 22.20
CA VAL A 842 -19.90 27.80 23.37
C VAL A 842 -20.11 29.10 24.11
N ILE A 843 -21.33 29.29 24.61
CA ILE A 843 -21.69 30.47 25.38
C ILE A 843 -21.43 30.18 26.86
N LEU A 844 -20.55 30.97 27.48
CA LEU A 844 -20.22 30.89 28.90
C LEU A 844 -21.17 31.77 29.73
N HIS A 845 -21.47 32.97 29.22
CA HIS A 845 -22.38 33.93 29.85
C HIS A 845 -23.35 34.47 28.81
N ASN A 846 -24.65 34.51 29.14
CA ASN A 846 -25.67 34.99 28.21
C ASN A 846 -26.65 35.93 28.90
N ARG A 847 -26.22 37.18 29.12
CA ARG A 847 -27.08 38.27 29.59
C ARG A 847 -27.79 37.97 30.92
N THR A 848 -27.18 37.16 31.77
CA THR A 848 -27.70 36.83 33.10
C THR A 848 -27.07 37.73 34.16
N GLY A 849 -27.74 37.89 35.31
CA GLY A 849 -27.21 38.67 36.43
C GLY A 849 -27.68 40.13 36.53
N GLY A 850 -28.34 40.67 35.49
CA GLY A 850 -28.98 42.00 35.53
C GLY A 850 -28.01 43.12 35.89
N SER A 851 -28.39 43.98 36.83
CA SER A 851 -27.60 45.13 37.31
C SER A 851 -26.50 44.81 38.31
N LYS A 852 -25.92 43.61 38.24
CA LYS A 852 -24.72 43.30 39.01
C LYS A 852 -23.48 43.80 38.28
N ASP A 853 -22.61 44.46 39.01
CA ASP A 853 -21.31 44.89 38.50
C ASP A 853 -20.35 43.68 38.40
N ASN A 854 -19.55 43.68 37.33
CA ASN A 854 -18.39 42.83 37.07
C ASN A 854 -18.69 41.32 36.99
N LEU A 855 -18.14 40.67 35.96
CA LEU A 855 -18.22 39.22 35.78
C LEU A 855 -16.89 38.59 36.17
N ILE A 856 -16.79 38.14 37.43
CA ILE A 856 -15.66 37.38 37.96
C ILE A 856 -16.16 35.99 38.33
N THR A 857 -15.87 35.01 37.48
CA THR A 857 -16.39 33.64 37.66
C THR A 857 -15.51 32.60 36.97
N THR A 858 -15.69 31.34 37.37
CA THR A 858 -15.07 30.18 36.72
C THR A 858 -16.16 29.23 36.26
N TYR A 859 -16.14 28.90 34.98
CA TYR A 859 -16.96 27.87 34.36
C TYR A 859 -16.17 26.58 34.32
N ASP A 860 -16.79 25.47 34.69
CA ASP A 860 -16.15 24.14 34.73
C ASP A 860 -17.01 23.17 33.92
N SER A 861 -16.42 22.44 32.97
CA SER A 861 -17.12 21.44 32.16
C SER A 861 -17.85 20.37 32.96
N ILE A 862 -17.45 20.14 34.23
CA ILE A 862 -18.12 19.19 35.12
C ILE A 862 -19.47 19.73 35.60
N SER A 863 -19.61 21.05 35.78
CA SER A 863 -20.80 21.68 36.37
C SER A 863 -21.56 22.61 35.40
N ALA A 864 -20.94 23.03 34.30
CA ALA A 864 -21.49 23.91 33.28
C ALA A 864 -21.76 23.14 31.98
N SER A 865 -23.04 23.04 31.60
CA SER A 865 -23.49 22.25 30.45
C SER A 865 -22.96 22.72 29.10
N SER A 866 -22.61 24.00 28.95
CA SER A 866 -22.11 24.53 27.69
C SER A 866 -20.67 24.13 27.37
N LEU A 867 -19.79 23.99 28.39
CA LEU A 867 -18.40 23.55 28.19
C LEU A 867 -18.29 22.04 27.94
N ALA A 868 -19.26 21.24 28.40
CA ALA A 868 -19.28 19.80 28.16
C ALA A 868 -19.26 19.44 26.66
N ALA A 869 -19.81 20.30 25.80
CA ALA A 869 -19.80 20.14 24.35
C ALA A 869 -18.39 20.20 23.71
N LEU A 870 -17.39 20.65 24.47
CA LEU A 870 -15.98 20.72 24.04
C LEU A 870 -15.11 19.59 24.60
N ILE A 871 -15.67 18.72 25.45
CA ILE A 871 -14.99 17.52 25.94
C ILE A 871 -14.81 16.52 24.79
N GLY A 872 -13.65 15.87 24.73
CA GLY A 872 -13.28 14.98 23.63
C GLY A 872 -12.62 15.68 22.43
N GLN A 873 -12.49 17.00 22.45
CA GLN A 873 -11.80 17.76 21.40
C GLN A 873 -10.30 17.88 21.65
N GLN A 874 -9.53 18.11 20.58
CA GLN A 874 -8.11 18.45 20.66
C GLN A 874 -7.94 19.84 21.29
N ILE A 875 -6.97 19.97 22.20
CA ILE A 875 -6.71 21.24 22.91
C ILE A 875 -5.69 22.13 22.20
N GLU A 876 -4.88 21.58 21.30
CA GLU A 876 -3.83 22.32 20.58
C GLU A 876 -4.43 23.36 19.64
N GLY A 877 -3.89 24.57 19.68
CA GLY A 877 -4.27 25.68 18.82
C GLY A 877 -4.77 26.89 19.59
N ASN A 878 -5.38 27.81 18.85
CA ASN A 878 -5.82 29.09 19.37
C ASN A 878 -7.24 29.00 19.94
N TRP A 879 -7.35 29.29 21.23
CA TRP A 879 -8.62 29.48 21.91
C TRP A 879 -8.95 30.96 21.99
N ILE A 880 -10.16 31.35 21.62
CA ILE A 880 -10.57 32.75 21.54
C ILE A 880 -11.71 33.01 22.51
N LEU A 881 -11.53 33.95 23.44
CA LEU A 881 -12.62 34.48 24.27
C LEU A 881 -13.19 35.74 23.62
N ARG A 882 -14.51 35.79 23.46
CA ARG A 882 -15.26 36.89 22.84
C ARG A 882 -16.34 37.42 23.78
N PRO A 883 -16.03 38.43 24.61
CA PRO A 883 -17.05 39.19 25.33
C PRO A 883 -17.63 40.30 24.45
N THR A 884 -18.96 40.39 24.43
CA THR A 884 -19.73 41.36 23.66
C THR A 884 -20.74 42.05 24.57
N ASP A 885 -20.77 43.38 24.52
CA ASP A 885 -21.85 44.16 25.11
C ASP A 885 -23.00 44.31 24.12
N MET A 886 -24.20 43.95 24.57
CA MET A 886 -25.42 43.86 23.78
C MET A 886 -26.49 44.86 24.23
N ALA A 887 -26.14 45.83 25.08
CA ALA A 887 -26.97 46.98 25.41
C ALA A 887 -26.16 48.28 25.23
N GLY A 888 -26.86 49.42 25.18
CA GLY A 888 -26.25 50.73 25.06
C GLY A 888 -25.99 51.40 26.41
N GLN A 889 -25.08 52.38 26.44
CA GLN A 889 -24.77 53.34 27.54
C GLN A 889 -23.61 52.95 28.46
N ASP A 890 -23.12 51.72 28.42
CA ASP A 890 -22.05 51.24 29.28
C ASP A 890 -20.89 50.66 28.44
N ILE A 891 -19.67 50.69 28.98
CA ILE A 891 -18.50 50.05 28.36
C ILE A 891 -17.87 49.08 29.33
N GLY A 892 -17.34 47.98 28.78
CA GLY A 892 -16.67 46.95 29.55
C GLY A 892 -15.16 46.95 29.40
N LYS A 893 -14.52 46.13 30.23
CA LYS A 893 -13.10 45.77 30.06
C LYS A 893 -12.87 44.30 30.41
N LEU A 894 -12.31 43.52 29.47
CA LEU A 894 -11.76 42.20 29.75
C LEU A 894 -10.39 42.37 30.43
N ASN A 895 -10.35 42.17 31.75
CA ASN A 895 -9.11 42.32 32.53
C ASN A 895 -8.21 41.10 32.32
N LYS A 896 -8.72 39.90 32.58
CA LYS A 896 -8.01 38.63 32.42
C LYS A 896 -8.94 37.44 32.21
N TRP A 897 -8.40 36.37 31.64
CA TRP A 897 -9.06 35.08 31.57
C TRP A 897 -8.04 33.94 31.49
N SER A 898 -8.43 32.75 31.91
CA SER A 898 -7.57 31.56 31.88
C SER A 898 -8.32 30.31 31.45
N LEU A 899 -7.58 29.37 30.87
CA LEU A 899 -7.99 28.03 30.51
C LEU A 899 -7.20 27.01 31.33
N GLU A 900 -7.89 25.99 31.83
CA GLU A 900 -7.29 24.79 32.40
C GLU A 900 -7.90 23.57 31.73
N PHE A 901 -7.06 22.69 31.18
CA PHE A 901 -7.44 21.41 30.61
C PHE A 901 -6.95 20.28 31.49
N THR A 902 -7.77 19.26 31.67
CA THR A 902 -7.37 17.96 32.22
C THR A 902 -7.37 16.95 31.07
N LEU A 903 -6.26 16.23 30.88
CA LEU A 903 -6.08 15.20 29.85
C LEU A 903 -6.22 13.77 30.39
#